data_AF-A0A520LTY1-F1
#
_entry.id   AF-A0A520LTY1-F1
#
_cell.length_a   1.000
_cell.length_b   1.000
_cell.length_c   1.000
_cell.angle_alpha   90.00
_cell.angle_beta   90.00
_cell.angle_gamma   90.00
#
_symmetry.space_group_name_H-M   'P 1'
#
loop_
_entity.id
_entity.type
_entity.pdbx_description
1 polymer ?
#
loop_
_entity_poly.entity_id
_entity_poly.type
_entity_poly.pdbx_seq_one_letter_code
_entity_poly.pdbx_strand_id
1 'polypeptide(L)'
;MIRIKTSVLKITVFIIHFILVPLSIAERKPNIVFVLADDLGWAELGCYGNKFNETPNLDRMAREGMRFTQAYAAAPVCSPYRAALLTGLHPARLGIIDYLRPNSANRIPSDLVTLPETLKGNGYSTGMIGKWHLSGYSYHEAEFETRPTDHGFDWNFGSELKGVGNGANTWPYIFRTQPIRWIDIEKNRLGEKENLTDRLNFEAVDFIRRNKERPFFLYLSHYAPHSILNGRPDLVEKYRKKHPPGKSGRKNCYICEDAGLGKGDPGNHWAMDHNPHLAAMLEGIDDGIGKIRAELAAQKLLENTIFIFSSDNGGESSVCSNAPLRGGKSQLYEGGIRVPLIIQWPDTVPAGTVNEVPTINTDFYPTILNAANINLTGEVDGSSALTNWKDPKAPREQPLYWHYPLDRPHFLGGFSGGAVRDGDWKLIEKFDAGSTELYSLVNDPSEEKDISNKNPNKVIELKKKLSEWRDRVSARTPSAPLLTDPRKLYFAEHFSGPESERLWYNGDWSAENSILQRINTGTKNTRIFLRDAVYEDVLIRFDFRFQDSKDIRLVTGSQGHYNSVIHLRRDHFYIQTAKDNSGPYFSYRHSECSYNFDPDRWYTMTVEFIDDHLVAHIDHDHLAYANHPIINKERTYFAFQVDDKPAAFDNIQILQARKSPKFESNLENLKSTINKHPFKKPLKEEYEIRKINAHEWFYQRQEGYRSLVKKVEELDQNRKERFPSAFRSHKEIKKKALALRKELNKEDPKYKELLQATHRAKRAIEAYLIEQNPEVSDYPNSRHKAAIEKLRSKHLDSIGYKKLILALEFAQKKLEKAYPRAFISDEEIKESRKAEHNKVKGDLLYKELQKARSDAYRAQENYLFINDPKLAELKQLFSENK
;
A
#
# COMPACT_ATOMS: atom_id res chain seq x y z
N MET A 1 -98.99 -17.44 50.06
CA MET A 1 -99.38 -18.65 49.32
C MET A 1 -98.88 -18.55 47.89
N ILE A 2 -98.02 -19.49 47.49
CA ILE A 2 -97.97 -20.16 46.18
C ILE A 2 -97.67 -19.33 44.89
N ARG A 3 -96.61 -19.81 44.21
CA ARG A 3 -96.20 -19.70 42.79
C ARG A 3 -95.54 -18.41 42.32
N ILE A 4 -94.21 -18.46 42.22
CA ILE A 4 -93.42 -17.67 41.27
C ILE A 4 -92.73 -18.63 40.30
N LYS A 5 -92.83 -18.27 39.02
CA LYS A 5 -92.41 -19.00 37.82
C LYS A 5 -90.89 -19.21 37.76
N THR A 6 -90.54 -20.36 37.22
CA THR A 6 -89.21 -20.78 36.77
C THR A 6 -88.71 -19.93 35.60
N SER A 7 -87.48 -19.42 35.71
CA SER A 7 -86.71 -18.84 34.60
C SER A 7 -85.40 -19.62 34.46
N VAL A 8 -85.18 -20.14 33.25
CA VAL A 8 -84.05 -20.97 32.83
C VAL A 8 -82.79 -20.10 32.69
N LEU A 9 -81.74 -20.42 33.44
CA LEU A 9 -80.42 -19.80 33.28
C LEU A 9 -79.55 -20.69 32.37
N LYS A 10 -79.26 -20.20 31.16
CA LYS A 10 -78.30 -20.83 30.23
C LYS A 10 -76.88 -20.65 30.79
N ILE A 11 -76.21 -21.75 31.09
CA ILE A 11 -74.77 -21.79 31.40
C ILE A 11 -74.01 -21.89 30.08
N THR A 12 -73.34 -20.80 29.69
CA THR A 12 -72.41 -20.76 28.57
C THR A 12 -71.06 -21.32 29.03
N VAL A 13 -70.70 -22.52 28.55
CA VAL A 13 -69.37 -23.11 28.73
C VAL A 13 -68.40 -22.43 27.76
N PHE A 14 -67.45 -21.65 28.30
CA PHE A 14 -66.33 -21.10 27.53
C PHE A 14 -65.28 -22.20 27.34
N ILE A 15 -65.27 -22.84 26.17
CA ILE A 15 -64.15 -23.68 25.73
C ILE A 15 -63.03 -22.74 25.29
N ILE A 16 -61.97 -22.64 26.09
CA ILE A 16 -60.70 -22.00 25.71
C ILE A 16 -60.00 -22.94 24.73
N HIS A 17 -60.10 -22.65 23.44
CA HIS A 17 -59.19 -23.21 22.43
C HIS A 17 -57.81 -22.58 22.65
N PHE A 18 -56.89 -23.35 23.23
CA PHE A 18 -55.46 -23.06 23.13
C PHE A 18 -55.07 -23.20 21.65
N ILE A 19 -55.02 -22.07 20.94
CA ILE A 19 -54.32 -22.00 19.65
C ILE A 19 -52.84 -22.15 20.00
N LEU A 20 -52.31 -23.36 19.85
CA LEU A 20 -50.89 -23.62 19.69
C LEU A 20 -50.46 -22.89 18.42
N VAL A 21 -50.10 -21.61 18.55
CA VAL A 21 -49.26 -20.94 17.57
C VAL A 21 -47.93 -21.68 17.66
N PRO A 22 -47.48 -22.41 16.61
CA PRO A 22 -46.12 -22.91 16.61
C PRO A 22 -45.23 -21.68 16.77
N LEU A 23 -44.51 -21.61 17.89
CA LEU A 23 -43.37 -20.72 18.00
C LEU A 23 -42.49 -21.11 16.82
N SER A 24 -42.49 -20.30 15.77
CA SER A 24 -41.40 -20.31 14.81
C SER A 24 -40.15 -20.07 15.65
N ILE A 25 -39.37 -21.13 15.86
CA ILE A 25 -38.02 -21.00 16.38
C ILE A 25 -37.35 -20.15 15.32
N ALA A 26 -37.20 -18.84 15.60
CA ALA A 26 -36.43 -17.96 14.74
C ALA A 26 -35.09 -18.65 14.49
N GLU A 27 -34.81 -18.96 13.23
CA GLU A 27 -33.64 -19.72 12.83
C GLU A 27 -32.40 -18.99 13.39
N ARG A 28 -31.77 -19.62 14.39
CA ARG A 28 -30.73 -18.97 15.17
C ARG A 28 -29.51 -18.84 14.27
N LYS A 29 -29.08 -17.61 13.98
CA LYS A 29 -27.88 -17.35 13.16
C LYS A 29 -26.71 -18.26 13.62
N PRO A 30 -25.96 -18.89 12.69
CA PRO A 30 -24.93 -19.84 13.06
C PRO A 30 -23.76 -19.13 13.75
N ASN A 31 -23.12 -19.81 14.70
CA ASN A 31 -21.80 -19.40 15.17
C ASN A 31 -20.77 -19.69 14.09
N ILE A 32 -19.65 -18.96 14.12
CA ILE A 32 -18.55 -19.13 13.17
C ILE A 32 -17.28 -19.32 13.97
N VAL A 33 -16.61 -20.45 13.78
CA VAL A 33 -15.27 -20.72 14.31
C VAL A 33 -14.35 -20.92 13.12
N PHE A 34 -13.42 -19.98 12.95
CA PHE A 34 -12.39 -20.03 11.92
C PHE A 34 -11.04 -20.24 12.57
N VAL A 35 -10.45 -21.41 12.38
CA VAL A 35 -9.10 -21.75 12.84
C VAL A 35 -8.13 -21.68 11.65
N LEU A 36 -7.08 -20.87 11.80
CA LEU A 36 -6.07 -20.67 10.77
C LEU A 36 -4.69 -21.08 11.29
N ALA A 37 -4.07 -22.06 10.64
CA ALA A 37 -2.67 -22.41 10.83
C ALA A 37 -1.75 -21.55 9.95
N ASP A 38 -0.53 -21.30 10.39
CA ASP A 38 0.43 -20.42 9.73
C ASP A 38 1.56 -21.22 9.07
N ASP A 39 1.72 -21.13 7.75
CA ASP A 39 2.68 -21.92 6.95
C ASP A 39 2.48 -23.45 7.00
N LEU A 40 1.23 -23.93 6.99
CA LEU A 40 0.96 -25.36 6.99
C LEU A 40 1.11 -25.95 5.58
N GLY A 41 1.98 -26.96 5.43
CA GLY A 41 2.12 -27.69 4.18
C GLY A 41 0.86 -28.47 3.81
N TRP A 42 0.55 -28.56 2.50
CA TRP A 42 -0.68 -29.18 2.01
C TRP A 42 -0.83 -30.65 2.43
N ALA A 43 0.28 -31.38 2.54
CA ALA A 43 0.31 -32.81 2.84
C ALA A 43 0.66 -33.14 4.30
N GLU A 44 0.50 -32.19 5.22
CA GLU A 44 0.94 -32.36 6.61
C GLU A 44 -0.08 -33.02 7.53
N LEU A 45 -1.34 -33.11 7.11
CA LEU A 45 -2.43 -33.65 7.94
C LEU A 45 -2.73 -35.11 7.60
N GLY A 46 -3.22 -35.87 8.59
CA GLY A 46 -3.64 -37.26 8.43
C GLY A 46 -4.67 -37.45 7.31
N CYS A 47 -5.71 -36.61 7.30
CA CYS A 47 -6.75 -36.60 6.28
C CYS A 47 -6.28 -36.12 4.89
N TYR A 48 -5.04 -35.63 4.77
CA TYR A 48 -4.35 -35.33 3.51
C TYR A 48 -3.26 -36.36 3.17
N GLY A 49 -3.16 -37.45 3.94
CA GLY A 49 -2.31 -38.60 3.63
C GLY A 49 -1.04 -38.72 4.49
N ASN A 50 -0.79 -37.77 5.40
CA ASN A 50 0.35 -37.87 6.32
C ASN A 50 0.17 -39.03 7.31
N LYS A 51 1.24 -39.78 7.59
CA LYS A 51 1.20 -40.89 8.56
C LYS A 51 2.09 -40.65 9.79
N PHE A 52 2.94 -39.62 9.72
CA PHE A 52 3.85 -39.28 10.79
C PHE A 52 3.21 -38.29 11.76
N ASN A 53 2.70 -37.16 11.28
CA ASN A 53 2.00 -36.17 12.08
C ASN A 53 0.63 -36.71 12.48
N GLU A 54 0.34 -36.75 13.79
CA GLU A 54 -0.94 -37.28 14.28
C GLU A 54 -1.94 -36.13 14.47
N THR A 55 -2.99 -36.11 13.64
CA THR A 55 -4.05 -35.09 13.69
C THR A 55 -5.44 -35.72 13.77
N PRO A 56 -5.72 -36.57 14.79
CA PRO A 56 -6.96 -37.35 14.85
C PRO A 56 -8.24 -36.50 14.96
N ASN A 57 -8.18 -35.30 15.53
CA ASN A 57 -9.35 -34.43 15.66
C ASN A 57 -9.70 -33.74 14.33
N LEU A 58 -8.70 -33.31 13.56
CA LEU A 58 -8.86 -32.83 12.19
C LEU A 58 -9.32 -33.95 11.26
N ASP A 59 -8.79 -35.17 11.42
CA ASP A 59 -9.24 -36.34 10.67
C ASP A 59 -10.70 -36.67 10.96
N ARG A 60 -11.11 -36.53 12.22
CA ARG A 60 -12.50 -36.67 12.64
C ARG A 60 -13.36 -35.54 12.07
N MET A 61 -12.90 -34.29 12.12
CA MET A 61 -13.61 -33.13 11.55
C MET A 61 -13.81 -33.29 10.04
N ALA A 62 -12.82 -33.82 9.31
CA ALA A 62 -12.95 -34.12 7.88
C ALA A 62 -13.95 -35.26 7.61
N ARG A 63 -13.98 -36.31 8.43
CA ARG A 63 -14.95 -37.41 8.29
C ARG A 63 -16.38 -36.99 8.61
N GLU A 64 -16.57 -36.06 9.54
CA GLU A 64 -17.88 -35.55 9.94
C GLU A 64 -18.27 -34.26 9.20
N GLY A 65 -17.43 -33.80 8.29
CA GLY A 65 -17.64 -32.60 7.48
C GLY A 65 -17.17 -32.84 6.05
N MET A 66 -16.58 -31.82 5.44
CA MET A 66 -16.09 -31.85 4.07
C MET A 66 -14.62 -31.43 4.03
N ARG A 67 -13.81 -32.16 3.27
CA ARG A 67 -12.39 -31.85 3.00
C ARG A 67 -12.22 -31.33 1.58
N PHE A 68 -11.50 -30.23 1.40
CA PHE A 68 -11.27 -29.62 0.10
C PHE A 68 -9.86 -29.92 -0.42
N THR A 69 -9.74 -30.52 -1.60
CA THR A 69 -8.42 -30.83 -2.19
C THR A 69 -7.89 -29.71 -3.09
N GLN A 70 -8.70 -28.68 -3.34
CA GLN A 70 -8.43 -27.58 -4.27
C GLN A 70 -8.76 -26.22 -3.62
N ALA A 71 -8.33 -26.00 -2.38
CA ALA A 71 -8.44 -24.72 -1.69
C ALA A 71 -7.16 -23.89 -1.86
N TYR A 72 -7.31 -22.59 -2.08
CA TYR A 72 -6.23 -21.67 -2.45
C TYR A 72 -6.15 -20.46 -1.53
N ALA A 73 -4.93 -20.07 -1.19
CA ALA A 73 -4.57 -18.78 -0.66
C ALA A 73 -4.49 -17.74 -1.79
N ALA A 74 -5.00 -16.54 -1.57
CA ALA A 74 -4.96 -15.42 -2.51
C ALA A 74 -3.55 -14.85 -2.74
N ALA A 75 -2.58 -15.27 -1.93
CA ALA A 75 -1.16 -15.00 -2.14
C ALA A 75 -0.32 -16.12 -1.49
N PRO A 76 0.94 -16.30 -1.90
CA PRO A 76 1.80 -17.32 -1.31
C PRO A 76 2.44 -16.89 0.03
N VAL A 77 1.91 -15.86 0.70
CA VAL A 77 2.43 -15.31 1.97
C VAL A 77 1.31 -14.78 2.86
N CYS A 78 1.60 -14.68 4.17
CA CYS A 78 0.62 -14.51 5.25
C CYS A 78 -0.20 -13.20 5.27
N SER A 79 0.41 -12.00 5.25
CA SER A 79 -0.36 -10.73 5.39
C SER A 79 -1.41 -10.53 4.29
N PRO A 80 -1.09 -10.75 3.00
CA PRO A 80 -2.08 -10.66 1.91
C PRO A 80 -3.28 -11.61 2.10
N TYR A 81 -3.06 -12.87 2.49
CA TYR A 81 -4.15 -13.82 2.76
C TYR A 81 -5.08 -13.29 3.84
N ARG A 82 -4.52 -12.81 4.95
CA ARG A 82 -5.27 -12.32 6.11
C ARG A 82 -6.10 -11.10 5.75
N ALA A 83 -5.53 -10.17 4.97
CA ALA A 83 -6.24 -9.00 4.49
C ALA A 83 -7.41 -9.39 3.57
N ALA A 84 -7.18 -10.34 2.67
CA ALA A 84 -8.19 -10.86 1.76
C ALA A 84 -9.33 -11.60 2.47
N LEU A 85 -9.02 -12.39 3.51
CA LEU A 85 -10.03 -13.06 4.33
C LEU A 85 -10.96 -12.06 5.03
N LEU A 86 -10.38 -11.00 5.61
CA LEU A 86 -11.14 -10.04 6.41
C LEU A 86 -11.91 -9.01 5.58
N THR A 87 -11.54 -8.79 4.32
CA THR A 87 -12.16 -7.76 3.46
C THR A 87 -12.97 -8.35 2.30
N GLY A 88 -12.74 -9.61 1.93
CA GLY A 88 -13.28 -10.19 0.70
C GLY A 88 -12.65 -9.63 -0.59
N LEU A 89 -11.65 -8.75 -0.46
CA LEU A 89 -10.96 -8.10 -1.57
C LEU A 89 -9.64 -8.81 -1.88
N HIS A 90 -9.27 -8.84 -3.16
CA HIS A 90 -8.03 -9.43 -3.59
C HIS A 90 -6.83 -8.59 -3.11
N PRO A 91 -5.71 -9.20 -2.68
CA PRO A 91 -4.58 -8.43 -2.14
C PRO A 91 -3.99 -7.37 -3.08
N ALA A 92 -4.06 -7.62 -4.40
CA ALA A 92 -3.67 -6.66 -5.44
C ALA A 92 -4.43 -5.32 -5.35
N ARG A 93 -5.73 -5.37 -5.00
CA ARG A 93 -6.58 -4.18 -4.83
C ARG A 93 -6.25 -3.45 -3.52
N LEU A 94 -5.91 -4.20 -2.48
CA LEU A 94 -5.54 -3.68 -1.17
C LEU A 94 -4.13 -3.08 -1.12
N GLY A 95 -3.28 -3.35 -2.12
CA GLY A 95 -1.87 -2.96 -2.09
C GLY A 95 -1.01 -3.75 -1.09
N ILE A 96 -1.57 -4.74 -0.40
CA ILE A 96 -0.86 -5.65 0.51
C ILE A 96 -0.47 -6.89 -0.28
N ILE A 97 0.61 -6.78 -1.05
CA ILE A 97 1.04 -7.81 -2.02
C ILE A 97 2.20 -8.69 -1.53
N ASP A 98 2.85 -8.32 -0.42
CA ASP A 98 3.84 -9.16 0.29
C ASP A 98 3.57 -9.09 1.80
N TYR A 99 4.29 -9.89 2.59
CA TYR A 99 4.18 -9.82 4.05
C TYR A 99 4.60 -8.43 4.57
N LEU A 100 3.85 -7.88 5.53
CA LEU A 100 4.18 -6.57 6.08
C LEU A 100 5.42 -6.67 6.97
N ARG A 101 6.41 -5.82 6.71
CA ARG A 101 7.63 -5.77 7.54
C ARG A 101 7.33 -5.11 8.89
N PRO A 102 8.14 -5.37 9.94
CA PRO A 102 7.89 -4.77 11.24
C PRO A 102 7.83 -3.23 11.24
N ASN A 103 8.56 -2.58 10.34
CA ASN A 103 8.57 -1.13 10.16
C ASN A 103 7.72 -0.66 8.96
N SER A 104 6.75 -1.48 8.51
CA SER A 104 5.88 -1.14 7.37
C SER A 104 5.01 0.07 7.68
N ALA A 105 4.91 1.01 6.73
CA ALA A 105 3.88 2.06 6.75
C ALA A 105 2.54 1.57 6.17
N ASN A 106 2.54 0.47 5.41
CA ASN A 106 1.31 -0.15 4.93
C ASN A 106 0.65 -0.99 6.05
N ARG A 107 -0.68 -1.08 5.98
CA ARG A 107 -1.58 -1.74 6.92
C ARG A 107 -2.88 -2.09 6.20
N ILE A 108 -3.70 -2.96 6.80
CA ILE A 108 -5.09 -3.10 6.37
C ILE A 108 -5.77 -1.71 6.44
N PRO A 109 -6.44 -1.26 5.36
CA PRO A 109 -7.09 0.04 5.35
C PRO A 109 -8.16 0.21 6.43
N SER A 110 -8.14 1.34 7.14
CA SER A 110 -9.09 1.63 8.22
C SER A 110 -10.45 2.13 7.75
N ASP A 111 -10.59 2.48 6.47
CA ASP A 111 -11.82 2.94 5.84
C ASP A 111 -12.63 1.80 5.19
N LEU A 112 -12.05 0.62 5.06
CA LEU A 112 -12.73 -0.58 4.58
C LEU A 112 -13.49 -1.26 5.71
N VAL A 113 -14.76 -1.59 5.44
CA VAL A 113 -15.57 -2.40 6.35
C VAL A 113 -15.11 -3.86 6.24
N THR A 114 -14.70 -4.42 7.37
CA THR A 114 -14.22 -5.80 7.47
C THR A 114 -15.33 -6.78 7.88
N LEU A 115 -15.07 -8.07 7.72
CA LEU A 115 -15.98 -9.16 8.08
C LEU A 115 -16.39 -9.10 9.57
N PRO A 116 -15.46 -8.91 10.53
CA PRO A 116 -15.84 -8.77 11.93
C PRO A 116 -16.72 -7.54 12.18
N GLU A 117 -16.46 -6.40 11.54
CA GLU A 117 -17.31 -5.22 11.67
C GLU A 117 -18.73 -5.48 11.17
N THR A 118 -18.85 -6.12 10.00
CA THR A 118 -20.14 -6.50 9.42
C THR A 118 -20.90 -7.46 10.34
N LEU A 119 -20.23 -8.49 10.87
CA LEU A 119 -20.83 -9.47 11.77
C LEU A 119 -21.25 -8.83 13.10
N LYS A 120 -20.38 -7.99 13.69
CA LYS A 120 -20.65 -7.24 14.93
C LYS A 120 -21.87 -6.34 14.76
N GLY A 121 -21.94 -5.59 13.66
CA GLY A 121 -23.11 -4.76 13.31
C GLY A 121 -24.42 -5.57 13.17
N ASN A 122 -24.32 -6.89 12.98
CA ASN A 122 -25.43 -7.83 12.86
C ASN A 122 -25.66 -8.70 14.10
N GLY A 123 -25.11 -8.31 15.25
CA GLY A 123 -25.39 -8.90 16.56
C GLY A 123 -24.44 -10.04 16.99
N TYR A 124 -23.33 -10.24 16.27
CA TYR A 124 -22.31 -11.22 16.68
C TYR A 124 -21.38 -10.64 17.74
N SER A 125 -20.99 -11.48 18.71
CA SER A 125 -19.73 -11.25 19.44
C SER A 125 -18.55 -11.63 18.57
N THR A 126 -17.51 -10.80 18.51
CA THR A 126 -16.33 -11.05 17.66
C THR A 126 -15.07 -11.20 18.50
N GLY A 127 -14.30 -12.26 18.26
CA GLY A 127 -13.07 -12.56 18.98
C GLY A 127 -11.94 -12.92 18.03
N MET A 128 -10.78 -12.30 18.21
CA MET A 128 -9.53 -12.63 17.56
C MET A 128 -8.52 -13.11 18.59
N ILE A 129 -7.87 -14.25 18.30
CA ILE A 129 -6.89 -14.87 19.18
C ILE A 129 -5.67 -15.24 18.34
N GLY A 130 -4.51 -14.66 18.63
CA GLY A 130 -3.22 -15.01 18.04
C GLY A 130 -2.71 -14.02 16.99
N LYS A 131 -2.23 -14.52 15.84
CA LYS A 131 -1.47 -13.77 14.81
C LYS A 131 -2.35 -12.75 14.07
N TRP A 132 -1.98 -11.46 14.10
CA TRP A 132 -2.67 -10.40 13.36
C TRP A 132 -2.01 -10.15 12.00
N HIS A 133 -0.77 -9.67 12.02
CA HIS A 133 0.10 -9.42 10.86
C HIS A 133 -0.47 -8.54 9.73
N LEU A 134 -1.24 -7.52 10.09
CA LEU A 134 -1.86 -6.57 9.15
C LEU A 134 -1.43 -5.11 9.35
N SER A 135 -0.27 -4.90 9.98
CA SER A 135 0.34 -3.58 10.19
C SER A 135 1.85 -3.72 10.46
N GLY A 136 2.56 -2.58 10.45
CA GLY A 136 3.83 -2.46 11.18
C GLY A 136 3.60 -2.28 12.69
N TYR A 137 4.67 -2.20 13.46
CA TYR A 137 4.62 -2.12 14.92
C TYR A 137 5.29 -0.84 15.43
N SER A 138 4.68 -0.14 16.39
CA SER A 138 5.24 1.06 17.00
C SER A 138 6.63 0.82 17.59
N TYR A 139 6.90 -0.41 18.07
CA TYR A 139 8.22 -0.80 18.57
C TYR A 139 9.34 -0.66 17.52
N HIS A 140 9.01 -0.82 16.23
CA HIS A 140 9.94 -0.67 15.11
C HIS A 140 9.81 0.66 14.40
N GLU A 141 9.25 1.68 15.06
CA GLU A 141 9.05 3.02 14.50
C GLU A 141 8.24 2.96 13.19
N ALA A 142 7.31 2.00 13.08
CA ALA A 142 6.34 2.02 11.99
C ALA A 142 5.51 3.30 12.10
N GLU A 143 5.30 3.97 10.97
CA GLU A 143 4.48 5.19 10.92
C GLU A 143 3.05 4.91 11.42
N PHE A 144 2.56 3.68 11.21
CA PHE A 144 1.22 3.27 11.57
C PHE A 144 1.19 1.85 12.14
N GLU A 145 0.33 1.66 13.14
CA GLU A 145 0.02 0.36 13.73
C GLU A 145 -1.51 0.26 13.91
N THR A 146 -2.12 -0.78 13.32
CA THR A 146 -3.54 -1.12 13.57
C THR A 146 -3.66 -2.39 14.39
N ARG A 147 -4.73 -2.46 15.17
CA ARG A 147 -5.06 -3.57 16.06
C ARG A 147 -6.33 -4.27 15.57
N PRO A 148 -6.53 -5.56 15.92
CA PRO A 148 -7.79 -6.25 15.63
C PRO A 148 -9.04 -5.50 16.11
N THR A 149 -8.95 -4.78 17.24
CA THR A 149 -10.05 -3.98 17.79
C THR A 149 -10.48 -2.82 16.91
N ASP A 150 -9.59 -2.32 16.05
CA ASP A 150 -9.88 -1.25 15.09
C ASP A 150 -10.70 -1.79 13.90
N HIS A 151 -10.76 -3.12 13.75
CA HIS A 151 -11.44 -3.83 12.64
C HIS A 151 -12.51 -4.77 13.18
N GLY A 152 -13.29 -4.29 14.15
CA GLY A 152 -14.55 -4.92 14.56
C GLY A 152 -14.43 -6.13 15.48
N PHE A 153 -13.24 -6.51 15.95
CA PHE A 153 -13.09 -7.53 16.98
C PHE A 153 -13.32 -6.93 18.39
N ASP A 154 -14.37 -7.39 19.09
CA ASP A 154 -14.66 -6.96 20.47
C ASP A 154 -13.62 -7.46 21.46
N TRP A 155 -13.03 -8.62 21.16
CA TRP A 155 -12.02 -9.24 21.99
C TRP A 155 -10.79 -9.59 21.16
N ASN A 156 -9.62 -9.13 21.62
CA ASN A 156 -8.32 -9.46 21.05
C ASN A 156 -7.45 -10.09 22.15
N PHE A 157 -6.78 -11.19 21.84
CA PHE A 157 -5.83 -11.83 22.75
C PHE A 157 -4.60 -12.37 22.00
N GLY A 158 -3.39 -12.09 22.50
CA GLY A 158 -2.17 -12.71 21.99
C GLY A 158 -1.73 -12.26 20.59
N SER A 159 -2.05 -11.01 20.22
CA SER A 159 -1.46 -10.33 19.05
C SER A 159 0.02 -10.01 19.27
N GLU A 160 0.75 -9.80 18.18
CA GLU A 160 2.17 -9.42 18.22
C GLU A 160 2.35 -7.97 18.67
N LEU A 161 3.43 -7.71 19.41
CA LEU A 161 3.85 -6.35 19.81
C LEU A 161 5.00 -5.80 18.97
N LYS A 162 5.73 -6.67 18.26
CA LYS A 162 6.97 -6.32 17.58
C LYS A 162 7.10 -6.88 16.17
N GLY A 163 6.51 -8.03 15.90
CA GLY A 163 6.82 -8.71 14.65
C GLY A 163 6.31 -10.12 14.63
N VAL A 164 6.15 -10.64 13.42
CA VAL A 164 5.90 -12.05 13.19
C VAL A 164 7.20 -12.80 13.02
N GLY A 165 7.27 -13.96 13.68
CA GLY A 165 8.47 -14.79 13.70
C GLY A 165 9.55 -14.25 14.62
N ASN A 166 10.53 -15.10 14.94
CA ASN A 166 11.61 -14.81 15.88
C ASN A 166 11.12 -14.60 17.34
N GLY A 167 10.24 -15.43 17.87
CA GLY A 167 9.85 -15.44 19.30
C GLY A 167 9.79 -16.87 19.86
N ALA A 168 9.85 -17.04 21.18
CA ALA A 168 9.64 -18.34 21.82
C ALA A 168 8.15 -18.69 21.89
N ASN A 169 7.80 -19.96 21.59
CA ASN A 169 6.45 -20.49 21.75
C ASN A 169 6.15 -20.94 23.18
N THR A 170 7.05 -20.70 24.13
CA THR A 170 6.88 -21.06 25.54
C THR A 170 6.97 -19.82 26.40
N TRP A 171 6.18 -19.77 27.47
CA TRP A 171 6.22 -18.69 28.45
C TRP A 171 7.66 -18.43 28.93
N PRO A 172 8.16 -17.16 28.95
CA PRO A 172 7.43 -15.89 28.82
C PRO A 172 7.28 -15.30 27.40
N TYR A 173 7.33 -16.11 26.34
CA TYR A 173 7.14 -15.67 24.94
C TYR A 173 8.08 -14.53 24.50
N ILE A 174 9.35 -14.63 24.89
CA ILE A 174 10.43 -13.68 24.57
C ILE A 174 11.36 -14.24 23.48
N PHE A 175 12.23 -13.41 22.93
CA PHE A 175 13.26 -13.83 21.98
C PHE A 175 14.66 -13.60 22.55
N ARG A 176 15.53 -14.62 22.44
CA ARG A 176 16.91 -14.59 22.96
C ARG A 176 16.93 -14.16 24.43
N THR A 177 18.01 -13.51 24.85
CA THR A 177 18.19 -12.90 26.16
C THR A 177 17.48 -11.55 26.31
N GLN A 178 16.59 -11.16 25.39
CA GLN A 178 15.87 -9.89 25.51
C GLN A 178 14.70 -10.04 26.48
N PRO A 179 14.62 -9.26 27.56
CA PRO A 179 13.54 -9.37 28.56
C PRO A 179 12.22 -8.75 28.09
N ILE A 180 12.02 -8.62 26.77
CA ILE A 180 10.88 -7.90 26.20
C ILE A 180 9.95 -8.90 25.52
N ARG A 181 8.67 -8.87 25.92
CA ARG A 181 7.60 -9.72 25.36
C ARG A 181 7.43 -9.46 23.86
N TRP A 182 7.25 -10.54 23.10
CA TRP A 182 6.98 -10.47 21.66
C TRP A 182 5.49 -10.48 21.34
N ILE A 183 4.71 -11.10 22.23
CA ILE A 183 3.27 -11.31 22.14
C ILE A 183 2.59 -10.60 23.31
N ASP A 184 1.40 -10.04 23.06
CA ASP A 184 0.58 -9.35 24.05
C ASP A 184 -0.15 -10.33 24.99
N ILE A 185 0.63 -11.05 25.81
CA ILE A 185 0.14 -11.94 26.86
C ILE A 185 0.90 -11.61 28.15
N GLU A 186 0.22 -10.98 29.08
CA GLU A 186 0.86 -10.47 30.29
C GLU A 186 0.94 -11.48 31.44
N LYS A 187 0.06 -12.49 31.42
CA LYS A 187 -0.16 -13.41 32.54
C LYS A 187 -0.14 -14.85 32.08
N ASN A 188 0.69 -15.66 32.72
CA ASN A 188 0.67 -17.11 32.63
C ASN A 188 -0.59 -17.68 33.30
N ARG A 189 -1.25 -18.67 32.67
CA ARG A 189 -2.41 -19.40 33.22
C ARG A 189 -2.22 -20.91 33.23
N LEU A 190 -1.32 -21.46 32.41
CA LEU A 190 -1.09 -22.90 32.27
C LEU A 190 0.23 -23.38 32.92
N GLY A 191 0.89 -22.52 33.70
CA GLY A 191 2.09 -22.84 34.47
C GLY A 191 3.40 -22.59 33.73
N GLU A 192 4.54 -22.84 34.37
CA GLU A 192 5.87 -22.45 33.86
C GLU A 192 6.23 -23.01 32.48
N LYS A 193 5.58 -24.11 32.06
CA LYS A 193 5.77 -24.76 30.76
C LYS A 193 4.66 -24.42 29.75
N GLU A 194 3.88 -23.36 30.00
CA GLU A 194 2.81 -22.91 29.10
C GLU A 194 3.35 -22.73 27.67
N ASN A 195 2.74 -23.47 26.73
CA ASN A 195 3.00 -23.35 25.31
C ASN A 195 1.95 -22.42 24.66
N LEU A 196 2.39 -21.58 23.71
CA LEU A 196 1.58 -20.56 23.08
C LEU A 196 0.36 -21.17 22.38
N THR A 197 0.54 -22.24 21.60
CA THR A 197 -0.58 -22.92 20.91
C THR A 197 -1.63 -23.41 21.90
N ASP A 198 -1.19 -24.08 22.98
CA ASP A 198 -2.07 -24.53 24.05
C ASP A 198 -2.79 -23.37 24.74
N ARG A 199 -2.10 -22.23 24.93
CA ARG A 199 -2.69 -21.04 25.52
C ARG A 199 -3.75 -20.42 24.61
N LEU A 200 -3.49 -20.28 23.31
CA LEU A 200 -4.46 -19.75 22.36
C LEU A 200 -5.70 -20.66 22.27
N ASN A 201 -5.52 -21.98 22.28
CA ASN A 201 -6.61 -22.96 22.34
C ASN A 201 -7.46 -22.83 23.61
N PHE A 202 -6.81 -22.64 24.76
CA PHE A 202 -7.51 -22.44 26.02
C PHE A 202 -8.40 -21.19 25.99
N GLU A 203 -7.87 -20.09 25.46
CA GLU A 203 -8.58 -18.81 25.33
C GLU A 203 -9.74 -18.88 24.32
N ALA A 204 -9.61 -19.71 23.26
CA ALA A 204 -10.69 -20.00 22.31
C ALA A 204 -11.88 -20.70 22.97
N VAL A 205 -11.61 -21.73 23.77
CA VAL A 205 -12.64 -22.45 24.55
C VAL A 205 -13.32 -21.50 25.55
N ASP A 206 -12.54 -20.66 26.24
CA ASP A 206 -13.09 -19.67 27.17
C ASP A 206 -13.97 -18.63 26.47
N PHE A 207 -13.58 -18.15 25.28
CA PHE A 207 -14.39 -17.25 24.47
C PHE A 207 -15.75 -17.86 24.11
N ILE A 208 -15.78 -19.12 23.67
CA ILE A 208 -17.03 -19.82 23.35
C ILE A 208 -17.94 -19.88 24.58
N ARG A 209 -17.39 -20.26 25.74
CA ARG A 209 -18.14 -20.36 26.98
C ARG A 209 -18.76 -19.02 27.40
N ARG A 210 -18.03 -17.92 27.26
CA ARG A 210 -18.49 -16.57 27.58
C ARG A 210 -19.57 -16.05 26.62
N ASN A 211 -19.62 -16.57 25.40
CA ASN A 211 -20.50 -16.02 24.34
C ASN A 211 -21.66 -16.94 23.93
N LYS A 212 -21.85 -18.09 24.58
CA LYS A 212 -22.87 -19.11 24.23
C LYS A 212 -24.32 -18.63 24.04
N GLU A 213 -24.68 -17.50 24.64
CA GLU A 213 -26.05 -16.96 24.58
C GLU A 213 -26.34 -16.19 23.28
N ARG A 214 -25.30 -15.77 22.54
CA ARG A 214 -25.42 -14.99 21.29
C ARG A 214 -24.60 -15.62 20.17
N PRO A 215 -24.91 -15.36 18.89
CA PRO A 215 -24.04 -15.79 17.81
C PRO A 215 -22.65 -15.15 17.98
N PHE A 216 -21.60 -15.88 17.63
CA PHE A 216 -20.23 -15.36 17.72
C PHE A 216 -19.39 -15.72 16.49
N PHE A 217 -18.40 -14.89 16.23
CA PHE A 217 -17.32 -15.13 15.29
C PHE A 217 -16.01 -15.20 16.06
N LEU A 218 -15.44 -16.40 16.11
CA LEU A 218 -14.14 -16.67 16.69
C LEU A 218 -13.14 -16.89 15.56
N TYR A 219 -12.17 -15.99 15.44
CA TYR A 219 -11.01 -16.13 14.57
C TYR A 219 -9.78 -16.52 15.40
N LEU A 220 -9.50 -17.82 15.45
CA LEU A 220 -8.32 -18.38 16.11
C LEU A 220 -7.20 -18.49 15.09
N SER A 221 -6.26 -17.56 15.14
CA SER A 221 -5.17 -17.45 14.18
C SER A 221 -3.86 -17.87 14.83
N HIS A 222 -3.46 -19.13 14.64
CA HIS A 222 -2.25 -19.65 15.25
C HIS A 222 -0.98 -19.04 14.62
N TYR A 223 0.08 -18.98 15.43
CA TYR A 223 1.46 -18.80 14.94
C TYR A 223 2.09 -20.12 14.50
N ALA A 224 1.52 -21.24 14.92
CA ALA A 224 1.97 -22.57 14.53
C ALA A 224 1.38 -22.96 13.16
N PRO A 225 2.13 -23.69 12.31
CA PRO A 225 3.53 -24.11 12.45
C PRO A 225 4.58 -23.18 11.79
N HIS A 226 4.45 -21.85 11.86
CA HIS A 226 5.32 -20.92 11.11
C HIS A 226 6.81 -21.28 11.21
N SER A 227 7.51 -21.13 10.08
CA SER A 227 8.89 -21.58 9.75
C SER A 227 9.90 -21.83 10.88
N ILE A 228 9.88 -21.09 11.98
CA ILE A 228 10.73 -21.38 13.14
C ILE A 228 9.99 -22.32 14.09
N LEU A 229 10.16 -23.61 13.84
CA LEU A 229 9.46 -24.66 14.58
C LEU A 229 9.99 -24.77 16.02
N ASN A 230 9.08 -24.75 16.99
CA ASN A 230 9.37 -24.97 18.39
C ASN A 230 8.14 -25.60 19.07
N GLY A 231 8.02 -26.92 18.94
CA GLY A 231 6.95 -27.73 19.54
C GLY A 231 7.16 -28.04 21.02
N ARG A 232 6.09 -28.47 21.69
CA ARG A 232 6.09 -28.83 23.12
C ARG A 232 7.06 -30.00 23.39
N PRO A 233 7.97 -29.92 24.38
CA PRO A 233 9.05 -30.89 24.54
C PRO A 233 8.62 -32.37 24.69
N ASP A 234 7.50 -32.62 25.39
CA ASP A 234 6.94 -33.97 25.57
C ASP A 234 6.44 -34.58 24.24
N LEU A 235 5.79 -33.76 23.39
CA LEU A 235 5.34 -34.19 22.07
C LEU A 235 6.52 -34.37 21.11
N VAL A 236 7.53 -33.49 21.16
CA VAL A 236 8.76 -33.65 20.38
C VAL A 236 9.41 -35.00 20.70
N GLU A 237 9.49 -35.36 21.98
CA GLU A 237 10.04 -36.64 22.41
C GLU A 237 9.20 -37.84 21.93
N LYS A 238 7.87 -37.72 21.95
CA LYS A 238 6.96 -38.72 21.35
C LYS A 238 7.30 -38.98 19.88
N TYR A 239 7.45 -37.92 19.08
CA TYR A 239 7.71 -38.06 17.64
C TYR A 239 9.12 -38.54 17.32
N ARG A 240 10.14 -38.16 18.12
CA ARG A 240 11.49 -38.70 18.00
C ARG A 240 11.54 -40.20 18.24
N LYS A 241 10.75 -40.70 19.20
CA LYS A 241 10.61 -42.15 19.44
C LYS A 241 9.87 -42.86 18.31
N LYS A 242 8.93 -42.18 17.65
CA LYS A 242 8.16 -42.73 16.53
C LYS A 242 9.02 -42.91 15.28
N HIS A 243 9.85 -41.92 14.94
CA HIS A 243 10.75 -41.99 13.79
C HIS A 243 11.95 -41.06 14.01
N PRO A 244 13.18 -41.48 13.62
CA PRO A 244 14.32 -40.57 13.57
C PRO A 244 14.01 -39.37 12.65
N PRO A 245 14.32 -38.14 13.04
CA PRO A 245 14.06 -36.99 12.17
C PRO A 245 14.81 -37.09 10.84
N GLY A 246 14.21 -36.56 9.78
CA GLY A 246 14.86 -36.45 8.49
C GLY A 246 16.06 -35.49 8.50
N LYS A 247 16.73 -35.38 7.34
CA LYS A 247 17.88 -34.47 7.20
C LYS A 247 17.44 -33.03 7.40
N SER A 248 18.25 -32.27 8.15
CA SER A 248 18.05 -30.84 8.32
C SER A 248 18.21 -30.09 7.00
N GLY A 249 17.25 -29.23 6.66
CA GLY A 249 17.31 -28.31 5.52
C GLY A 249 18.15 -27.05 5.79
N ARG A 250 18.54 -26.79 7.05
CA ARG A 250 19.27 -25.59 7.45
C ARG A 250 20.47 -25.90 8.35
N LYS A 251 21.50 -25.06 8.26
CA LYS A 251 22.71 -25.20 9.08
C LYS A 251 22.64 -24.44 10.40
N ASN A 252 22.00 -23.26 10.41
CA ASN A 252 21.97 -22.37 11.57
C ASN A 252 20.64 -22.49 12.31
N CYS A 253 20.70 -22.60 13.64
CA CYS A 253 19.54 -22.62 14.52
C CYS A 253 19.77 -21.67 15.69
N TYR A 254 19.18 -20.47 15.65
CA TYR A 254 19.38 -19.50 16.73
C TYR A 254 18.74 -19.95 18.06
N ILE A 255 17.64 -20.73 18.02
CA ILE A 255 17.03 -21.30 19.24
C ILE A 255 18.04 -22.23 19.92
N CYS A 256 18.79 -22.97 19.11
CA CYS A 256 19.85 -23.86 19.58
C CYS A 256 21.00 -23.06 20.18
N GLU A 257 21.40 -21.94 19.54
CA GLU A 257 22.39 -21.03 20.10
C GLU A 257 21.93 -20.45 21.46
N ASP A 258 20.68 -20.00 21.56
CA ASP A 258 20.09 -19.47 22.79
C ASP A 258 20.03 -20.52 23.91
N ALA A 259 19.79 -21.78 23.55
CA ALA A 259 19.79 -22.91 24.47
C ALA A 259 21.21 -23.41 24.83
N GLY A 260 22.27 -22.78 24.31
CA GLY A 260 23.66 -23.18 24.55
C GLY A 260 24.08 -24.46 23.79
N LEU A 261 23.32 -24.86 22.77
CA LEU A 261 23.51 -26.11 22.01
C LEU A 261 24.35 -25.91 20.73
N GLY A 262 24.89 -24.71 20.53
CA GLY A 262 25.75 -24.36 19.39
C GLY A 262 24.96 -23.94 18.13
N LYS A 263 25.68 -23.80 17.01
CA LYS A 263 25.11 -23.29 15.74
C LYS A 263 24.23 -24.31 15.00
N GLY A 264 24.15 -25.55 15.49
CA GLY A 264 23.54 -26.70 14.80
C GLY A 264 22.74 -27.62 15.72
N ASP A 265 22.24 -28.70 15.12
CA ASP A 265 21.11 -29.54 15.51
C ASP A 265 21.15 -30.24 16.89
N PRO A 266 20.22 -29.97 17.83
CA PRO A 266 20.05 -30.83 19.01
C PRO A 266 18.87 -31.81 18.92
N GLY A 267 18.15 -31.90 17.79
CA GLY A 267 17.24 -33.02 17.49
C GLY A 267 16.11 -32.72 16.48
N ASN A 268 16.36 -31.75 15.60
CA ASN A 268 15.85 -31.51 14.25
C ASN A 268 14.64 -30.58 14.06
N HIS A 269 14.73 -29.39 14.65
CA HIS A 269 13.86 -28.25 14.34
C HIS A 269 13.67 -27.99 12.83
N TRP A 270 14.66 -28.34 12.00
CA TRP A 270 14.70 -28.06 10.56
C TRP A 270 14.67 -29.34 9.70
N ALA A 271 14.20 -30.46 10.22
CA ALA A 271 14.04 -31.68 9.42
C ALA A 271 13.12 -31.40 8.23
N MET A 272 13.55 -31.76 7.02
CA MET A 272 12.73 -31.62 5.80
C MET A 272 11.65 -32.69 5.68
N ASP A 273 11.76 -33.76 6.46
CA ASP A 273 10.81 -34.86 6.53
C ASP A 273 10.83 -35.46 7.94
N HIS A 274 9.72 -36.06 8.38
CA HIS A 274 9.54 -36.60 9.74
C HIS A 274 9.99 -35.61 10.84
N ASN A 275 9.66 -34.33 10.70
CA ASN A 275 10.10 -33.28 11.62
C ASN A 275 9.33 -33.37 12.95
N PRO A 276 9.98 -33.72 14.08
CA PRO A 276 9.27 -33.92 15.34
C PRO A 276 8.74 -32.63 15.96
N HIS A 277 9.35 -31.48 15.66
CA HIS A 277 8.86 -30.19 16.15
C HIS A 277 7.64 -29.73 15.36
N LEU A 278 7.61 -29.95 14.05
CA LEU A 278 6.42 -29.73 13.23
C LEU A 278 5.27 -30.60 13.74
N ALA A 279 5.49 -31.90 13.84
CA ALA A 279 4.48 -32.86 14.30
C ALA A 279 3.92 -32.49 15.69
N ALA A 280 4.79 -32.10 16.62
CA ALA A 280 4.39 -31.61 17.95
C ALA A 280 3.55 -30.33 17.90
N MET A 281 3.87 -29.39 17.02
CA MET A 281 3.07 -28.16 16.85
C MET A 281 1.70 -28.46 16.22
N LEU A 282 1.64 -29.38 15.26
CA LEU A 282 0.39 -29.80 14.62
C LEU A 282 -0.52 -30.56 15.58
N GLU A 283 0.03 -31.45 16.41
CA GLU A 283 -0.74 -32.13 17.45
C GLU A 283 -1.27 -31.13 18.50
N GLY A 284 -0.51 -30.07 18.82
CA GLY A 284 -1.01 -28.98 19.66
C GLY A 284 -2.19 -28.21 19.05
N ILE A 285 -2.19 -27.97 17.73
CA ILE A 285 -3.34 -27.40 17.02
C ILE A 285 -4.52 -28.38 17.05
N ASP A 286 -4.27 -29.66 16.75
CA ASP A 286 -5.28 -30.72 16.71
C ASP A 286 -5.98 -30.93 18.07
N ASP A 287 -5.22 -30.92 19.17
CA ASP A 287 -5.75 -30.92 20.53
C ASP A 287 -6.71 -29.76 20.77
N GLY A 288 -6.38 -28.59 20.22
CA GLY A 288 -7.25 -27.41 20.20
C GLY A 288 -8.57 -27.65 19.50
N ILE A 289 -8.52 -28.23 18.30
CA ILE A 289 -9.72 -28.63 17.52
C ILE A 289 -10.59 -29.57 18.35
N GLY A 290 -10.00 -30.58 19.00
CA GLY A 290 -10.72 -31.50 19.88
C GLY A 290 -11.41 -30.79 21.04
N LYS A 291 -10.70 -29.90 21.75
CA LYS A 291 -11.23 -29.12 22.88
C LYS A 291 -12.36 -28.17 22.46
N ILE A 292 -12.20 -27.48 21.33
CA ILE A 292 -13.21 -26.56 20.80
C ILE A 292 -14.48 -27.34 20.40
N ARG A 293 -14.34 -28.45 19.66
CA ARG A 293 -15.48 -29.30 19.29
C ARG A 293 -16.20 -29.85 20.52
N ALA A 294 -15.45 -30.28 21.54
CA ALA A 294 -16.02 -30.76 22.80
C ALA A 294 -16.78 -29.66 23.55
N GLU A 295 -16.25 -28.43 23.64
CA GLU A 295 -16.95 -27.31 24.26
C GLU A 295 -18.21 -26.93 23.47
N LEU A 296 -18.16 -26.85 22.14
CA LEU A 296 -19.33 -26.60 21.31
C LEU A 296 -20.41 -27.67 21.53
N ALA A 297 -20.04 -28.95 21.60
CA ALA A 297 -20.97 -30.04 21.89
C ALA A 297 -21.55 -29.93 23.31
N ALA A 298 -20.72 -29.65 24.31
CA ALA A 298 -21.14 -29.48 25.70
C ALA A 298 -22.14 -28.33 25.89
N GLN A 299 -21.97 -27.23 25.15
CA GLN A 299 -22.88 -26.09 25.14
C GLN A 299 -24.08 -26.28 24.18
N LYS A 300 -24.18 -27.43 23.49
CA LYS A 300 -25.21 -27.71 22.46
C LYS A 300 -25.21 -26.69 21.31
N LEU A 301 -24.02 -26.25 20.91
CA LEU A 301 -23.80 -25.27 19.84
C LEU A 301 -23.27 -25.90 18.56
N LEU A 302 -22.73 -27.13 18.61
CA LEU A 302 -22.03 -27.77 17.49
C LEU A 302 -22.88 -27.83 16.20
N GLU A 303 -24.15 -28.24 16.32
CA GLU A 303 -25.08 -28.34 15.17
C GLU A 303 -25.34 -26.98 14.49
N ASN A 304 -25.25 -25.88 15.25
CA ASN A 304 -25.45 -24.51 14.76
C ASN A 304 -24.12 -23.72 14.66
N THR A 305 -23.01 -24.40 14.36
CA THR A 305 -21.70 -23.76 14.21
C THR A 305 -21.04 -24.16 12.90
N ILE A 306 -20.64 -23.15 12.13
CA ILE A 306 -19.75 -23.29 10.98
C ILE A 306 -18.33 -23.36 11.52
N PHE A 307 -17.72 -24.54 11.48
CA PHE A 307 -16.34 -24.75 11.91
C PHE A 307 -15.45 -24.92 10.68
N ILE A 308 -14.51 -23.98 10.50
CA ILE A 308 -13.56 -23.94 9.38
C ILE A 308 -12.14 -24.10 9.93
N PHE A 309 -11.35 -24.97 9.29
CA PHE A 309 -9.91 -25.08 9.48
C PHE A 309 -9.19 -24.85 8.14
N SER A 310 -8.19 -23.97 8.11
CA SER A 310 -7.39 -23.68 6.91
C SER A 310 -5.95 -23.27 7.24
N SER A 311 -5.15 -22.95 6.22
CA SER A 311 -3.87 -22.24 6.33
C SER A 311 -3.78 -21.00 5.43
N ASP A 312 -2.89 -20.06 5.77
CA ASP A 312 -2.73 -18.79 5.06
C ASP A 312 -1.88 -18.85 3.78
N ASN A 313 -1.00 -19.84 3.69
CA ASN A 313 -0.21 -20.13 2.49
C ASN A 313 0.37 -21.54 2.60
N GLY A 314 0.97 -22.03 1.51
CA GLY A 314 1.70 -23.29 1.53
C GLY A 314 2.87 -23.30 2.51
N GLY A 315 3.28 -24.50 2.92
CA GLY A 315 4.34 -24.68 3.91
C GLY A 315 5.71 -24.30 3.36
N GLU A 316 6.64 -23.95 4.26
CA GLU A 316 8.01 -23.70 3.87
C GLU A 316 8.73 -25.01 3.54
N SER A 317 9.18 -25.19 2.31
CA SER A 317 9.72 -26.48 1.81
C SER A 317 10.97 -27.00 2.53
N SER A 318 11.62 -26.21 3.39
CA SER A 318 12.75 -26.69 4.20
C SER A 318 12.33 -27.37 5.51
N VAL A 319 11.05 -27.26 5.89
CA VAL A 319 10.52 -27.82 7.14
C VAL A 319 9.16 -28.49 7.01
N CYS A 320 8.42 -28.22 5.93
CA CYS A 320 7.12 -28.80 5.61
C CYS A 320 7.15 -29.50 4.24
N SER A 321 6.25 -30.47 4.07
CA SER A 321 5.92 -31.16 2.82
C SER A 321 4.68 -30.55 2.18
N ASN A 322 4.86 -30.09 0.94
CA ASN A 322 3.77 -29.75 0.03
C ASN A 322 3.54 -30.85 -1.02
N ALA A 323 4.26 -31.97 -0.93
CA ALA A 323 4.25 -33.00 -1.96
C ALA A 323 2.82 -33.56 -2.20
N PRO A 324 2.44 -33.88 -3.44
CA PRO A 324 3.26 -33.82 -4.66
C PRO A 324 3.32 -32.42 -5.32
N LEU A 325 2.79 -31.39 -4.67
CA LEU A 325 2.71 -30.04 -5.25
C LEU A 325 4.09 -29.37 -5.26
N ARG A 326 4.40 -28.68 -6.35
CA ARG A 326 5.68 -27.98 -6.51
C ARG A 326 5.72 -26.70 -5.69
N GLY A 327 6.87 -26.46 -5.07
CA GLY A 327 7.16 -25.23 -4.35
C GLY A 327 6.61 -25.18 -2.93
N GLY A 328 6.56 -23.98 -2.38
CA GLY A 328 6.18 -23.71 -0.99
C GLY A 328 5.96 -22.22 -0.75
N LYS A 329 5.90 -21.81 0.51
CA LYS A 329 5.75 -20.40 0.91
C LYS A 329 6.56 -19.45 0.01
N SER A 330 5.92 -18.36 -0.40
CA SER A 330 6.41 -17.33 -1.32
C SER A 330 6.49 -17.72 -2.81
N GLN A 331 6.08 -18.93 -3.19
CA GLN A 331 6.08 -19.36 -4.60
C GLN A 331 4.66 -19.46 -5.17
N LEU A 332 4.47 -19.03 -6.42
CA LEU A 332 3.17 -19.09 -7.13
C LEU A 332 2.80 -20.50 -7.63
N TYR A 333 3.68 -21.48 -7.44
CA TYR A 333 3.42 -22.89 -7.71
C TYR A 333 2.40 -23.46 -6.71
N GLU A 334 1.75 -24.57 -7.05
CA GLU A 334 0.66 -25.19 -6.29
C GLU A 334 1.03 -25.41 -4.82
N GLY A 335 2.26 -25.79 -4.51
CA GLY A 335 2.72 -26.01 -3.14
C GLY A 335 2.85 -24.74 -2.30
N GLY A 336 2.85 -23.55 -2.91
CA GLY A 336 2.89 -22.27 -2.20
C GLY A 336 1.52 -21.60 -2.01
N ILE A 337 0.53 -21.95 -2.84
CA ILE A 337 -0.81 -21.32 -2.82
C ILE A 337 -1.94 -22.29 -2.52
N ARG A 338 -1.79 -23.60 -2.75
CA ARG A 338 -2.84 -24.59 -2.41
C ARG A 338 -2.67 -25.00 -0.95
N VAL A 339 -3.74 -24.90 -0.16
CA VAL A 339 -3.73 -25.08 1.31
C VAL A 339 -4.76 -26.13 1.73
N PRO A 340 -4.57 -26.81 2.87
CA PRO A 340 -5.60 -27.69 3.40
C PRO A 340 -6.81 -26.86 3.87
N LEU A 341 -8.01 -27.33 3.57
CA LEU A 341 -9.27 -26.76 4.06
C LEU A 341 -10.24 -27.87 4.49
N ILE A 342 -10.81 -27.71 5.68
CA ILE A 342 -11.83 -28.60 6.25
C ILE A 342 -12.97 -27.74 6.78
N ILE A 343 -14.21 -28.10 6.43
CA ILE A 343 -15.41 -27.39 6.89
C ILE A 343 -16.38 -28.40 7.49
N GLN A 344 -16.84 -28.13 8.70
CA GLN A 344 -17.90 -28.86 9.38
C GLN A 344 -19.05 -27.90 9.70
N TRP A 345 -20.24 -28.22 9.20
CA TRP A 345 -21.48 -27.59 9.60
C TRP A 345 -22.59 -28.63 9.47
N PRO A 346 -22.98 -29.29 10.58
CA PRO A 346 -23.95 -30.37 10.54
C PRO A 346 -25.26 -29.97 9.84
N ASP A 347 -25.92 -30.96 9.22
CA ASP A 347 -27.15 -30.83 8.41
C ASP A 347 -27.07 -29.92 7.16
N THR A 348 -26.00 -29.13 6.99
CA THR A 348 -25.80 -28.24 5.85
C THR A 348 -24.65 -28.68 4.94
N VAL A 349 -23.52 -29.09 5.52
CA VAL A 349 -22.35 -29.59 4.81
C VAL A 349 -22.38 -31.12 4.83
N PRO A 350 -22.43 -31.81 3.68
CA PRO A 350 -22.45 -33.27 3.62
C PRO A 350 -21.22 -33.90 4.29
N ALA A 351 -21.45 -34.68 5.35
CA ALA A 351 -20.39 -35.35 6.10
C ALA A 351 -19.66 -36.42 5.26
N GLY A 352 -18.34 -36.51 5.46
CA GLY A 352 -17.48 -37.52 4.84
C GLY A 352 -17.19 -37.27 3.35
N THR A 353 -17.50 -36.08 2.84
CA THR A 353 -17.33 -35.75 1.42
C THR A 353 -16.01 -35.06 1.13
N VAL A 354 -15.57 -35.19 -0.13
CA VAL A 354 -14.40 -34.49 -0.67
C VAL A 354 -14.87 -33.53 -1.75
N ASN A 355 -14.39 -32.29 -1.68
CA ASN A 355 -14.66 -31.25 -2.66
C ASN A 355 -13.39 -30.96 -3.46
N GLU A 356 -13.47 -31.11 -4.78
CA GLU A 356 -12.38 -30.90 -5.74
C GLU A 356 -12.58 -29.63 -6.57
N VAL A 357 -13.61 -28.84 -6.27
CA VAL A 357 -13.90 -27.57 -6.94
C VAL A 357 -12.99 -26.50 -6.36
N PRO A 358 -12.30 -25.71 -7.21
CA PRO A 358 -11.40 -24.66 -6.74
C PRO A 358 -12.12 -23.65 -5.84
N THR A 359 -11.58 -23.39 -4.67
CA THR A 359 -12.06 -22.36 -3.72
C THR A 359 -10.88 -21.47 -3.32
N ILE A 360 -11.10 -20.18 -3.12
CA ILE A 360 -10.05 -19.23 -2.71
C ILE A 360 -10.48 -18.45 -1.47
N ASN A 361 -9.56 -18.05 -0.59
CA ASN A 361 -9.94 -17.47 0.70
C ASN A 361 -10.68 -16.13 0.65
N THR A 362 -10.66 -15.39 -0.48
CA THR A 362 -11.54 -14.22 -0.69
C THR A 362 -13.03 -14.61 -0.72
N ASP A 363 -13.34 -15.87 -1.05
CA ASP A 363 -14.71 -16.39 -1.09
C ASP A 363 -15.35 -16.49 0.30
N PHE A 364 -14.55 -16.60 1.38
CA PHE A 364 -15.09 -16.78 2.73
C PHE A 364 -15.95 -15.61 3.20
N TYR A 365 -15.58 -14.37 2.86
CA TYR A 365 -16.34 -13.18 3.25
C TYR A 365 -17.80 -13.25 2.77
N PRO A 366 -18.09 -13.31 1.45
CA PRO A 366 -19.47 -13.42 0.98
C PRO A 366 -20.13 -14.75 1.39
N THR A 367 -19.37 -15.85 1.52
CA THR A 367 -19.91 -17.15 1.93
C THR A 367 -20.45 -17.11 3.36
N ILE A 368 -19.68 -16.56 4.29
CA ILE A 368 -20.06 -16.45 5.71
C ILE A 368 -21.28 -15.54 5.87
N LEU A 369 -21.32 -14.40 5.16
CA LEU A 369 -22.49 -13.52 5.20
C LEU A 369 -23.74 -14.21 4.65
N ASN A 370 -23.63 -14.91 3.52
CA ASN A 370 -24.75 -15.69 2.97
C ASN A 370 -25.22 -16.79 3.93
N ALA A 371 -24.29 -17.51 4.56
CA ALA A 371 -24.61 -18.55 5.54
C ALA A 371 -25.29 -17.98 6.80
N ALA A 372 -24.95 -16.75 7.20
CA ALA A 372 -25.55 -16.05 8.33
C ALA A 372 -26.82 -15.27 7.96
N ASN A 373 -27.29 -15.35 6.70
CA ASN A 373 -28.39 -14.56 6.15
C ASN A 373 -28.20 -13.05 6.36
N ILE A 374 -26.98 -12.57 6.14
CA ILE A 374 -26.60 -11.15 6.21
C ILE A 374 -26.36 -10.66 4.78
N ASN A 375 -26.96 -9.52 4.45
CA ASN A 375 -26.76 -8.89 3.15
C ASN A 375 -25.34 -8.35 3.03
N LEU A 376 -24.69 -8.69 1.93
CA LEU A 376 -23.40 -8.11 1.57
C LEU A 376 -23.58 -6.62 1.27
N THR A 377 -22.79 -5.77 1.93
CA THR A 377 -22.69 -4.34 1.66
C THR A 377 -21.28 -4.02 1.20
N GLY A 378 -21.14 -3.40 0.02
CA GLY A 378 -19.84 -3.04 -0.55
C GLY A 378 -19.38 -3.99 -1.66
N GLU A 379 -18.23 -3.67 -2.24
CA GLU A 379 -17.57 -4.48 -3.27
C GLU A 379 -16.74 -5.59 -2.60
N VAL A 380 -16.74 -6.78 -3.18
CA VAL A 380 -15.84 -7.89 -2.85
C VAL A 380 -15.36 -8.53 -4.14
N ASP A 381 -14.16 -9.12 -4.13
CA ASP A 381 -13.61 -9.85 -5.28
C ASP A 381 -13.93 -11.36 -5.22
N GLY A 382 -14.29 -11.88 -4.04
CA GLY A 382 -14.69 -13.27 -3.84
C GLY A 382 -16.14 -13.57 -4.26
N SER A 383 -16.43 -14.85 -4.46
CA SER A 383 -17.78 -15.36 -4.74
C SER A 383 -18.21 -16.32 -3.65
N SER A 384 -19.50 -16.32 -3.27
CA SER A 384 -20.00 -17.24 -2.25
C SER A 384 -19.86 -18.71 -2.67
N ALA A 385 -19.12 -19.48 -1.90
CA ALA A 385 -18.92 -20.91 -2.07
C ALA A 385 -20.00 -21.75 -1.34
N LEU A 386 -21.05 -21.12 -0.81
CA LEU A 386 -22.08 -21.81 -0.02
C LEU A 386 -22.79 -22.90 -0.81
N THR A 387 -22.97 -22.71 -2.12
CA THR A 387 -23.50 -23.75 -3.02
C THR A 387 -22.57 -24.97 -3.05
N ASN A 388 -21.25 -24.75 -3.11
CA ASN A 388 -20.25 -25.83 -3.09
C ASN A 388 -20.17 -26.56 -1.74
N TRP A 389 -20.51 -25.86 -0.66
CA TRP A 389 -20.57 -26.44 0.68
C TRP A 389 -21.75 -27.40 0.83
N LYS A 390 -22.85 -27.17 0.10
CA LYS A 390 -24.05 -28.02 0.06
C LYS A 390 -23.95 -29.12 -1.00
N ASP A 391 -23.36 -28.82 -2.15
CA ASP A 391 -23.09 -29.76 -3.24
C ASP A 391 -21.61 -29.70 -3.64
N PRO A 392 -20.77 -30.67 -3.23
CA PRO A 392 -19.34 -30.66 -3.53
C PRO A 392 -19.00 -30.78 -5.02
N LYS A 393 -19.98 -31.00 -5.90
CA LYS A 393 -19.80 -31.09 -7.35
C LYS A 393 -20.23 -29.83 -8.11
N ALA A 394 -20.86 -28.87 -7.44
CA ALA A 394 -21.29 -27.64 -8.08
C ALA A 394 -20.06 -26.93 -8.71
N PRO A 395 -20.09 -26.55 -10.01
CA PRO A 395 -18.91 -25.99 -10.65
C PRO A 395 -18.62 -24.56 -10.19
N ARG A 396 -17.35 -24.16 -10.30
CA ARG A 396 -16.94 -22.75 -10.23
C ARG A 396 -16.86 -22.19 -11.65
N GLU A 397 -17.48 -21.03 -11.87
CA GLU A 397 -17.44 -20.35 -13.18
C GLU A 397 -16.28 -19.36 -13.32
N GLN A 398 -15.79 -18.81 -12.21
CA GLN A 398 -14.83 -17.71 -12.21
C GLN A 398 -13.38 -18.21 -12.11
N PRO A 399 -12.44 -17.68 -12.92
CA PRO A 399 -11.02 -17.97 -12.76
C PRO A 399 -10.47 -17.47 -11.41
N LEU A 400 -9.38 -18.08 -10.97
CA LEU A 400 -8.57 -17.61 -9.84
C LEU A 400 -7.36 -16.85 -10.35
N TYR A 401 -6.96 -15.81 -9.64
CA TYR A 401 -5.87 -14.93 -10.04
C TYR A 401 -4.91 -14.71 -8.86
N TRP A 402 -3.64 -14.45 -9.19
CA TRP A 402 -2.60 -14.09 -8.24
C TRP A 402 -1.73 -12.99 -8.82
N HIS A 403 -1.31 -12.08 -7.95
CA HIS A 403 -0.42 -10.97 -8.28
C HIS A 403 0.60 -10.80 -7.16
N TYR A 404 1.86 -11.11 -7.45
CA TYR A 404 2.94 -11.17 -6.48
C TYR A 404 4.22 -10.56 -7.06
N PRO A 405 4.22 -9.26 -7.37
CA PRO A 405 5.44 -8.58 -7.79
C PRO A 405 6.40 -8.46 -6.61
N LEU A 406 7.68 -8.69 -6.88
CA LEU A 406 8.76 -8.60 -5.90
C LEU A 406 9.91 -7.78 -6.45
N ASP A 407 10.58 -7.03 -5.58
CA ASP A 407 11.79 -6.28 -5.95
C ASP A 407 12.98 -7.18 -6.26
N ARG A 408 12.99 -8.34 -5.63
CA ARG A 408 14.02 -9.37 -5.75
C ARG A 408 13.40 -10.71 -5.41
N PRO A 409 13.97 -11.82 -5.90
CA PRO A 409 13.55 -13.14 -5.49
C PRO A 409 13.49 -13.25 -3.97
N HIS A 410 12.39 -13.79 -3.46
CA HIS A 410 12.21 -14.00 -2.04
C HIS A 410 13.26 -14.99 -1.53
N PHE A 411 13.68 -14.86 -0.28
CA PHE A 411 14.69 -15.76 0.32
C PHE A 411 14.24 -17.23 0.43
N LEU A 412 12.97 -17.52 0.14
CA LEU A 412 12.37 -18.86 0.05
C LEU A 412 12.18 -19.33 -1.41
N GLY A 413 12.78 -18.64 -2.38
CA GLY A 413 12.73 -19.01 -3.80
C GLY A 413 11.55 -18.46 -4.60
N GLY A 414 10.72 -17.61 -3.99
CA GLY A 414 9.69 -16.84 -4.70
C GLY A 414 10.27 -15.90 -5.75
N PHE A 415 9.50 -15.62 -6.81
CA PHE A 415 9.88 -14.70 -7.89
C PHE A 415 8.77 -13.67 -8.14
N SER A 416 9.14 -12.54 -8.75
CA SER A 416 8.21 -11.49 -9.17
C SER A 416 7.32 -11.99 -10.31
N GLY A 417 6.01 -12.07 -10.09
CA GLY A 417 5.12 -12.61 -11.10
C GLY A 417 3.62 -12.52 -10.80
N GLY A 418 2.85 -13.08 -11.71
CA GLY A 418 1.40 -13.27 -11.58
C GLY A 418 0.99 -14.64 -12.07
N ALA A 419 -0.20 -15.09 -11.69
CA ALA A 419 -0.75 -16.35 -12.16
C ALA A 419 -2.25 -16.25 -12.38
N VAL A 420 -2.77 -17.09 -13.27
CA VAL A 420 -4.21 -17.30 -13.47
C VAL A 420 -4.48 -18.79 -13.57
N ARG A 421 -5.53 -19.24 -12.90
CA ARG A 421 -6.09 -20.58 -13.06
C ARG A 421 -7.51 -20.47 -13.58
N ASP A 422 -7.77 -21.13 -14.70
CA ASP A 422 -9.10 -21.22 -15.30
C ASP A 422 -9.40 -22.68 -15.66
N GLY A 423 -10.31 -23.29 -14.91
CA GLY A 423 -10.55 -24.73 -14.91
C GLY A 423 -9.27 -25.52 -14.60
N ASP A 424 -8.89 -26.39 -15.53
CA ASP A 424 -7.74 -27.28 -15.42
C ASP A 424 -6.41 -26.61 -15.79
N TRP A 425 -6.45 -25.40 -16.37
CA TRP A 425 -5.27 -24.72 -16.86
C TRP A 425 -4.77 -23.69 -15.87
N LYS A 426 -3.45 -23.66 -15.68
CA LYS A 426 -2.78 -22.63 -14.90
C LYS A 426 -1.64 -22.03 -15.70
N LEU A 427 -1.63 -20.70 -15.81
CA LEU A 427 -0.54 -19.93 -16.40
C LEU A 427 0.16 -19.13 -15.31
N ILE A 428 1.50 -19.12 -15.37
CA ILE A 428 2.36 -18.32 -14.51
C ILE A 428 3.16 -17.37 -15.42
N GLU A 429 3.10 -16.07 -15.13
CA GLU A 429 3.87 -15.02 -15.79
C GLU A 429 5.00 -14.55 -14.85
N LYS A 430 6.25 -14.61 -15.32
CA LYS A 430 7.42 -14.10 -14.59
C LYS A 430 7.75 -12.70 -15.10
N PHE A 431 7.59 -11.69 -14.25
CA PHE A 431 7.75 -10.29 -14.65
C PHE A 431 9.21 -9.96 -15.00
N ASP A 432 10.16 -10.40 -14.17
CA ASP A 432 11.58 -10.08 -14.38
C ASP A 432 12.19 -10.78 -15.60
N ALA A 433 11.68 -11.97 -15.94
CA ALA A 433 12.18 -12.76 -17.05
C ALA A 433 11.42 -12.53 -18.37
N GLY A 434 10.26 -11.87 -18.32
CA GLY A 434 9.36 -11.72 -19.48
C GLY A 434 8.81 -13.05 -20.02
N SER A 435 8.94 -14.15 -19.28
CA SER A 435 8.57 -15.51 -19.70
C SER A 435 7.27 -15.98 -19.07
N THR A 436 6.58 -16.92 -19.73
CA THR A 436 5.36 -17.57 -19.22
C THR A 436 5.52 -19.08 -19.18
N GLU A 437 4.96 -19.72 -18.15
CA GLU A 437 4.81 -21.18 -18.03
C GLU A 437 3.33 -21.54 -18.06
N LEU A 438 2.99 -22.71 -18.63
CA LEU A 438 1.61 -23.22 -18.68
C LEU A 438 1.57 -24.68 -18.24
N TYR A 439 0.61 -25.00 -17.36
CA TYR A 439 0.41 -26.33 -16.80
C TYR A 439 -1.05 -26.79 -16.92
N SER A 440 -1.25 -28.11 -17.04
CA SER A 440 -2.55 -28.78 -16.95
C SER A 440 -2.64 -29.50 -15.60
N LEU A 441 -3.35 -28.90 -14.64
CA LEU A 441 -3.35 -29.35 -13.24
C LEU A 441 -4.06 -30.69 -13.02
N VAL A 442 -4.92 -31.10 -13.96
CA VAL A 442 -5.58 -32.43 -13.90
C VAL A 442 -4.61 -33.56 -14.24
N ASN A 443 -3.61 -33.29 -15.10
CA ASN A 443 -2.63 -34.27 -15.56
C ASN A 443 -1.26 -34.12 -14.87
N ASP A 444 -0.95 -32.92 -14.38
CA ASP A 444 0.32 -32.54 -13.76
C ASP A 444 0.06 -31.57 -12.59
N PRO A 445 -0.51 -32.06 -11.46
CA PRO A 445 -0.70 -31.25 -10.26
C PRO A 445 0.64 -30.83 -9.61
N SER A 446 1.74 -31.47 -10.00
CA SER A 446 3.11 -31.17 -9.59
C SER A 446 3.76 -30.05 -10.41
N GLU A 447 3.13 -29.56 -11.48
CA GLU A 447 3.68 -28.50 -12.35
C GLU A 447 5.14 -28.77 -12.80
N GLU A 448 5.45 -30.02 -13.14
CA GLU A 448 6.78 -30.44 -13.58
C GLU A 448 7.01 -30.20 -15.08
N LYS A 449 5.93 -30.17 -15.87
CA LYS A 449 5.98 -30.14 -17.34
C LYS A 449 5.35 -28.86 -17.88
N ASP A 450 6.19 -27.87 -18.15
CA ASP A 450 5.75 -26.69 -18.89
C ASP A 450 5.36 -27.06 -20.33
N ILE A 451 4.09 -26.81 -20.67
CA ILE A 451 3.50 -27.08 -21.99
C ILE A 451 3.12 -25.80 -22.74
N SER A 452 3.70 -24.65 -22.34
CA SER A 452 3.50 -23.33 -22.96
C SER A 452 3.78 -23.35 -24.47
N ASN A 453 4.94 -23.87 -24.89
CA ASN A 453 5.35 -23.97 -26.30
C ASN A 453 4.42 -24.88 -27.14
N LYS A 454 3.74 -25.84 -26.51
CA LYS A 454 2.79 -26.74 -27.19
C LYS A 454 1.38 -26.17 -27.29
N ASN A 455 1.05 -25.14 -26.50
CA ASN A 455 -0.30 -24.58 -26.40
C ASN A 455 -0.30 -23.04 -26.47
N PRO A 456 0.27 -22.41 -27.52
CA PRO A 456 0.43 -20.96 -27.60
C PRO A 456 -0.91 -20.20 -27.54
N ASN A 457 -1.98 -20.75 -28.12
CA ASN A 457 -3.30 -20.12 -28.07
C ASN A 457 -3.85 -20.03 -26.63
N LYS A 458 -3.62 -21.07 -25.81
CA LYS A 458 -4.06 -21.08 -24.41
C LYS A 458 -3.23 -20.09 -23.57
N VAL A 459 -1.93 -19.97 -23.87
CA VAL A 459 -1.07 -18.93 -23.27
C VAL A 459 -1.61 -17.54 -23.57
N ILE A 460 -1.93 -17.24 -24.83
CA ILE A 460 -2.48 -15.93 -25.24
C ILE A 460 -3.81 -15.65 -24.52
N GLU A 461 -4.72 -16.63 -24.47
CA GLU A 461 -6.02 -16.50 -23.81
C GLU A 461 -5.87 -16.18 -22.31
N LEU A 462 -5.07 -16.98 -21.59
CA LEU A 462 -4.90 -16.83 -20.14
C LEU A 462 -4.11 -15.56 -19.79
N LYS A 463 -3.09 -15.22 -20.58
CA LYS A 463 -2.34 -13.96 -20.40
C LYS A 463 -3.25 -12.74 -20.59
N LYS A 464 -4.17 -12.79 -21.57
CA LYS A 464 -5.18 -11.74 -21.75
C LYS A 464 -6.10 -11.64 -20.53
N LYS A 465 -6.66 -12.75 -20.05
CA LYS A 465 -7.50 -12.79 -18.83
C LYS A 465 -6.76 -12.22 -17.61
N LEU A 466 -5.50 -12.60 -17.41
CA LEU A 466 -4.66 -12.09 -16.32
C LEU A 466 -4.44 -10.58 -16.43
N SER A 467 -4.16 -10.07 -17.63
CA SER A 467 -4.00 -8.63 -17.86
C SER A 467 -5.29 -7.85 -17.59
N GLU A 468 -6.42 -8.30 -18.15
CA GLU A 468 -7.73 -7.66 -17.97
C GLU A 468 -8.17 -7.68 -16.50
N TRP A 469 -7.89 -8.77 -15.78
CA TRP A 469 -8.13 -8.83 -14.35
C TRP A 469 -7.24 -7.85 -13.58
N ARG A 470 -5.94 -7.76 -13.88
CA ARG A 470 -5.03 -6.79 -13.24
C ARG A 470 -5.53 -5.35 -13.44
N ASP A 471 -5.99 -5.02 -14.63
CA ASP A 471 -6.53 -3.69 -14.92
C ASP A 471 -7.83 -3.44 -14.12
N ARG A 472 -8.73 -4.42 -14.04
CA ARG A 472 -9.98 -4.33 -13.25
C ARG A 472 -9.73 -4.09 -11.77
N VAL A 473 -8.74 -4.77 -11.18
CA VAL A 473 -8.41 -4.61 -9.75
C VAL A 473 -7.34 -3.52 -9.50
N SER A 474 -6.97 -2.76 -10.54
CA SER A 474 -5.93 -1.71 -10.45
C SER A 474 -4.60 -2.21 -9.88
N ALA A 475 -4.19 -3.42 -10.25
CA ALA A 475 -2.97 -4.05 -9.74
C ALA A 475 -1.70 -3.27 -10.14
N ARG A 476 -0.89 -2.92 -9.15
CA ARG A 476 0.40 -2.21 -9.33
C ARG A 476 1.53 -3.18 -9.57
N THR A 477 2.36 -2.93 -10.57
CA THR A 477 3.51 -3.80 -10.92
C THR A 477 4.80 -2.97 -10.83
N PRO A 478 5.39 -2.81 -9.64
CA PRO A 478 6.66 -2.10 -9.51
C PRO A 478 7.76 -2.82 -10.30
N SER A 479 8.58 -2.04 -10.98
CA SER A 479 9.80 -2.51 -11.61
C SER A 479 10.90 -2.80 -10.59
N ALA A 480 11.71 -3.83 -10.83
CA ALA A 480 12.86 -4.12 -9.99
C ALA A 480 13.91 -3.00 -10.08
N PRO A 481 14.64 -2.69 -9.00
CA PRO A 481 15.73 -1.72 -9.02
C PRO A 481 16.82 -2.10 -10.05
N LEU A 482 17.26 -1.15 -10.87
CA LEU A 482 18.23 -1.36 -11.94
C LEU A 482 19.66 -1.11 -11.49
N LEU A 483 19.93 0.00 -10.79
CA LEU A 483 21.28 0.40 -10.39
C LEU A 483 21.55 0.26 -8.88
N THR A 484 20.49 0.11 -8.09
CA THR A 484 20.55 0.14 -6.63
C THR A 484 20.08 -1.14 -5.96
N ASP A 485 20.60 -1.39 -4.76
CA ASP A 485 20.01 -2.32 -3.80
C ASP A 485 19.30 -1.51 -2.69
N PRO A 486 17.98 -1.64 -2.48
CA PRO A 486 17.30 -0.97 -1.39
C PRO A 486 17.74 -1.50 -0.01
N ARG A 487 17.83 -0.61 0.97
CA ARG A 487 18.30 -0.85 2.34
C ARG A 487 17.21 -0.48 3.35
N LYS A 488 17.45 0.52 4.20
CA LYS A 488 16.53 0.93 5.27
C LYS A 488 15.43 1.81 4.67
N LEU A 489 14.19 1.56 5.07
CA LEU A 489 13.08 2.47 4.80
C LEU A 489 13.33 3.81 5.50
N TYR A 490 13.37 4.90 4.73
CA TYR A 490 13.53 6.27 5.24
C TYR A 490 12.17 6.93 5.49
N PHE A 491 11.22 6.70 4.58
CA PHE A 491 9.87 7.22 4.66
C PHE A 491 8.94 6.34 3.82
N ALA A 492 7.71 6.09 4.29
CA ALA A 492 6.65 5.64 3.42
C ALA A 492 5.27 6.14 3.86
N GLU A 493 4.36 6.27 2.90
CA GLU A 493 2.95 6.59 3.11
C GLU A 493 2.08 5.78 2.14
N HIS A 494 1.02 5.17 2.66
CA HIS A 494 0.05 4.33 1.93
C HIS A 494 -1.40 4.86 2.05
N PHE A 495 -1.60 6.02 2.68
CA PHE A 495 -2.88 6.73 2.87
C PHE A 495 -4.05 5.89 3.41
N SER A 496 -3.79 4.67 3.86
CA SER A 496 -4.76 3.65 4.31
C SER A 496 -5.25 3.88 5.75
N GLY A 497 -5.16 5.12 6.22
CA GLY A 497 -5.69 5.60 7.50
C GLY A 497 -5.21 7.02 7.78
N PRO A 498 -4.93 7.41 9.05
CA PRO A 498 -4.50 8.78 9.34
C PRO A 498 -3.26 9.16 8.52
N GLU A 499 -3.21 10.41 8.08
CA GLU A 499 -2.12 10.95 7.27
C GLU A 499 -0.84 11.11 8.11
N SER A 500 0.33 10.81 7.52
CA SER A 500 1.63 11.07 8.16
C SER A 500 1.81 12.56 8.48
N GLU A 501 2.29 12.86 9.69
CA GLU A 501 2.61 14.24 10.10
C GLU A 501 3.81 14.82 9.34
N ARG A 502 4.63 13.96 8.74
CA ARG A 502 5.79 14.34 7.91
C ARG A 502 5.37 14.81 6.52
N LEU A 503 4.19 14.45 6.04
CA LEU A 503 3.66 15.00 4.80
C LEU A 503 2.93 16.32 5.06
N TRP A 504 3.07 17.24 4.11
CA TRP A 504 2.32 18.47 4.10
C TRP A 504 1.78 18.74 2.71
N TYR A 505 0.52 19.13 2.65
CA TYR A 505 -0.15 19.68 1.49
C TYR A 505 -1.20 20.70 1.96
N ASN A 506 -1.68 21.52 1.05
CA ASN A 506 -2.76 22.47 1.33
C ASN A 506 -4.15 21.82 1.10
N GLY A 507 -5.21 22.60 1.27
CA GLY A 507 -6.59 22.15 1.03
C GLY A 507 -6.95 21.77 -0.41
N ASP A 508 -5.99 21.82 -1.35
CA ASP A 508 -6.20 21.35 -2.71
C ASP A 508 -6.11 19.80 -2.81
N TRP A 509 -5.83 19.11 -1.70
CA TRP A 509 -5.69 17.65 -1.63
C TRP A 509 -6.56 17.05 -0.52
N SER A 510 -6.99 15.80 -0.72
CA SER A 510 -7.72 14.99 0.26
C SER A 510 -7.18 13.56 0.26
N ALA A 511 -6.90 12.98 1.42
CA ALA A 511 -6.61 11.55 1.56
C ALA A 511 -7.88 10.79 1.95
N GLU A 512 -8.47 10.05 1.00
CA GLU A 512 -9.69 9.27 1.19
C GLU A 512 -9.61 7.95 0.41
N ASN A 513 -10.26 6.90 0.91
CA ASN A 513 -10.30 5.59 0.25
C ASN A 513 -8.90 5.04 -0.05
N SER A 514 -7.99 5.19 0.91
CA SER A 514 -6.56 4.83 0.78
C SER A 514 -5.81 5.52 -0.37
N ILE A 515 -6.24 6.70 -0.79
CA ILE A 515 -5.65 7.43 -1.92
C ILE A 515 -5.52 8.92 -1.57
N LEU A 516 -4.38 9.53 -1.88
CA LEU A 516 -4.24 10.98 -1.86
C LEU A 516 -4.66 11.56 -3.21
N GLN A 517 -5.76 12.31 -3.24
CA GLN A 517 -6.32 12.87 -4.45
C GLN A 517 -6.35 14.40 -4.43
N ARG A 518 -6.05 15.01 -5.57
CA ARG A 518 -6.22 16.44 -5.79
C ARG A 518 -7.66 16.78 -6.16
N ILE A 519 -8.22 17.82 -5.54
CA ILE A 519 -9.57 18.31 -5.84
C ILE A 519 -9.59 19.26 -7.06
N ASN A 520 -10.73 19.32 -7.75
CA ASN A 520 -10.87 20.01 -9.05
C ASN A 520 -10.87 21.56 -8.98
N THR A 521 -10.86 22.13 -7.78
CA THR A 521 -10.91 23.59 -7.54
C THR A 521 -9.59 24.18 -7.06
N GLY A 522 -8.51 23.38 -7.10
CA GLY A 522 -7.21 23.76 -6.53
C GLY A 522 -6.48 24.89 -7.26
N THR A 523 -5.48 25.48 -6.60
CA THR A 523 -4.66 26.55 -7.18
C THR A 523 -3.78 26.07 -8.35
N LYS A 524 -3.30 26.97 -9.22
CA LYS A 524 -2.58 26.59 -10.46
C LYS A 524 -1.36 25.66 -10.28
N ASN A 525 -0.76 25.61 -9.10
CA ASN A 525 0.32 24.70 -8.76
C ASN A 525 0.27 24.44 -7.26
N THR A 526 -0.24 23.28 -6.85
CA THR A 526 -0.10 22.80 -5.47
C THR A 526 0.97 21.72 -5.39
N ARG A 527 1.50 21.54 -4.19
CA ARG A 527 2.59 20.63 -3.90
C ARG A 527 2.31 19.83 -2.64
N ILE A 528 2.75 18.58 -2.68
CA ILE A 528 2.89 17.71 -1.53
C ILE A 528 4.37 17.72 -1.15
N PHE A 529 4.70 17.97 0.11
CA PHE A 529 6.07 18.06 0.58
C PHE A 529 6.33 17.11 1.74
N LEU A 530 7.52 16.50 1.74
CA LEU A 530 8.03 15.78 2.91
C LEU A 530 8.81 16.76 3.80
N ARG A 531 8.41 16.89 5.06
CA ARG A 531 9.11 17.67 6.08
C ARG A 531 10.39 16.94 6.51
N ASP A 532 11.41 17.74 6.80
CA ASP A 532 12.69 17.27 7.35
C ASP A 532 13.34 16.15 6.51
N ALA A 533 13.15 16.22 5.19
CA ALA A 533 13.80 15.34 4.23
C ALA A 533 15.32 15.51 4.33
N VAL A 534 16.05 14.42 4.54
CA VAL A 534 17.52 14.35 4.52
C VAL A 534 17.95 12.95 4.08
N TYR A 535 18.45 12.82 2.85
CA TYR A 535 18.93 11.55 2.29
C TYR A 535 19.88 11.78 1.09
N GLU A 536 20.69 10.80 0.73
CA GLU A 536 21.66 10.91 -0.38
C GLU A 536 21.32 9.92 -1.52
N ASP A 537 21.86 8.70 -1.41
CA ASP A 537 21.57 7.58 -2.30
C ASP A 537 20.26 6.91 -1.86
N VAL A 538 19.28 6.94 -2.77
CA VAL A 538 17.93 6.49 -2.48
C VAL A 538 17.27 5.83 -3.67
N LEU A 539 16.35 4.92 -3.36
CA LEU A 539 15.32 4.48 -4.27
C LEU A 539 13.99 5.09 -3.80
N ILE A 540 13.35 5.84 -4.68
CA ILE A 540 12.03 6.45 -4.48
C ILE A 540 11.03 5.68 -5.33
N ARG A 541 9.91 5.29 -4.74
CA ARG A 541 8.75 4.74 -5.44
C ARG A 541 7.51 5.50 -5.08
N PHE A 542 6.60 5.61 -6.03
CA PHE A 542 5.29 6.16 -5.78
C PHE A 542 4.32 5.65 -6.84
N ASP A 543 3.11 5.39 -6.40
CA ASP A 543 2.00 5.07 -7.28
C ASP A 543 1.30 6.36 -7.66
N PHE A 544 0.92 6.49 -8.93
CA PHE A 544 0.22 7.66 -9.43
C PHE A 544 -0.83 7.30 -10.48
N ARG A 545 -1.81 8.20 -10.61
CA ARG A 545 -2.81 8.19 -11.66
C ARG A 545 -3.00 9.61 -12.17
N PHE A 546 -2.99 9.78 -13.49
CA PHE A 546 -3.10 11.12 -14.10
C PHE A 546 -4.47 11.74 -13.89
N GLN A 547 -5.56 10.98 -14.02
CA GLN A 547 -6.92 11.50 -14.14
C GLN A 547 -6.95 12.64 -15.19
N ASP A 548 -7.37 13.84 -14.81
CA ASP A 548 -7.43 15.00 -15.71
C ASP A 548 -6.09 15.76 -15.83
N SER A 549 -5.10 15.42 -15.01
CA SER A 549 -3.78 16.05 -15.07
C SER A 549 -3.04 15.75 -16.37
N LYS A 550 -2.25 16.74 -16.80
CA LYS A 550 -1.33 16.68 -17.94
C LYS A 550 0.13 16.71 -17.51
N ASP A 551 0.40 16.87 -16.21
CA ASP A 551 1.75 17.03 -15.68
C ASP A 551 1.81 16.62 -14.21
N ILE A 552 2.54 15.56 -13.94
CA ILE A 552 2.96 15.18 -12.59
C ILE A 552 4.47 15.33 -12.53
N ARG A 553 4.99 15.92 -11.45
CA ARG A 553 6.42 16.12 -11.25
C ARG A 553 6.85 15.62 -9.89
N LEU A 554 7.86 14.76 -9.84
CA LEU A 554 8.65 14.53 -8.63
C LEU A 554 9.83 15.50 -8.64
N VAL A 555 10.01 16.25 -7.55
CA VAL A 555 11.08 17.22 -7.36
C VAL A 555 11.90 16.82 -6.13
N THR A 556 13.18 16.56 -6.30
CA THR A 556 14.09 16.24 -5.17
C THR A 556 15.49 16.83 -5.38
N GLY A 557 16.13 17.26 -4.31
CA GLY A 557 17.41 17.96 -4.36
C GLY A 557 17.70 18.68 -3.05
N SER A 558 18.48 19.75 -3.10
CA SER A 558 18.77 20.58 -1.93
C SER A 558 17.81 21.77 -1.83
N GLN A 559 17.64 22.31 -0.62
CA GLN A 559 16.90 23.55 -0.42
C GLN A 559 17.53 24.69 -1.24
N GLY A 560 16.86 25.13 -2.30
CA GLY A 560 17.38 26.18 -3.18
C GLY A 560 17.04 25.97 -4.65
N HIS A 561 17.98 26.32 -5.52
CA HIS A 561 17.78 26.31 -6.97
C HIS A 561 18.10 24.96 -7.64
N TYR A 562 18.80 24.06 -6.95
CA TYR A 562 19.20 22.77 -7.49
C TYR A 562 18.25 21.64 -7.11
N ASN A 563 17.47 21.18 -8.08
CA ASN A 563 16.59 20.03 -7.95
C ASN A 563 16.67 19.16 -9.19
N SER A 564 16.66 17.85 -9.02
CA SER A 564 16.26 16.90 -10.06
C SER A 564 14.74 16.87 -10.13
N VAL A 565 14.22 16.95 -11.35
CA VAL A 565 12.78 16.92 -11.64
C VAL A 565 12.51 15.78 -12.61
N ILE A 566 11.66 14.85 -12.18
CA ILE A 566 11.13 13.79 -13.04
C ILE A 566 9.76 14.29 -13.50
N HIS A 567 9.63 14.52 -14.79
CA HIS A 567 8.40 14.98 -15.41
C HIS A 567 7.65 13.80 -16.01
N LEU A 568 6.38 13.65 -15.63
CA LEU A 568 5.46 12.65 -16.16
C LEU A 568 4.40 13.38 -16.98
N ARG A 569 4.32 13.05 -18.27
CA ARG A 569 3.26 13.46 -19.21
C ARG A 569 2.47 12.23 -19.64
N ARG A 570 1.30 12.45 -20.24
CA ARG A 570 0.43 11.34 -20.68
C ARG A 570 1.06 10.46 -21.77
N ASP A 571 2.01 11.00 -22.54
CA ASP A 571 2.63 10.36 -23.71
C ASP A 571 4.14 10.09 -23.56
N HIS A 572 4.76 10.59 -22.49
CA HIS A 572 6.19 10.39 -22.20
C HIS A 572 6.56 10.81 -20.78
N PHE A 573 7.76 10.46 -20.34
CA PHE A 573 8.37 11.02 -19.14
C PHE A 573 9.85 11.31 -19.36
N TYR A 574 10.43 12.24 -18.60
CA TYR A 574 11.81 12.68 -18.76
C TYR A 574 12.42 13.22 -17.47
N ILE A 575 13.76 13.29 -17.46
CA ILE A 575 14.52 13.86 -16.35
C ILE A 575 15.07 15.24 -16.73
N GLN A 576 14.93 16.18 -15.81
CA GLN A 576 15.53 17.50 -15.90
C GLN A 576 16.26 17.84 -14.61
N THR A 577 17.52 18.23 -14.70
CA THR A 577 18.23 18.88 -13.58
C THR A 577 18.04 20.38 -13.67
N ALA A 578 17.74 21.02 -12.55
CA ALA A 578 17.67 22.48 -12.45
C ALA A 578 19.06 23.09 -12.23
N LYS A 579 19.17 24.42 -12.34
CA LYS A 579 20.41 25.17 -12.15
C LYS A 579 20.95 25.00 -10.72
N ASP A 580 22.23 24.66 -10.59
CA ASP A 580 22.94 24.74 -9.30
C ASP A 580 23.68 26.08 -9.21
N ASN A 581 23.40 26.87 -8.18
CA ASN A 581 24.13 28.12 -7.96
C ASN A 581 25.43 27.93 -7.18
N SER A 582 25.66 26.75 -6.60
CA SER A 582 26.91 26.41 -5.90
C SER A 582 28.01 25.90 -6.84
N GLY A 583 27.65 25.54 -8.07
CA GLY A 583 28.53 24.99 -9.09
C GLY A 583 28.35 25.60 -10.48
N PRO A 584 29.10 25.13 -11.47
CA PRO A 584 28.98 25.57 -12.86
C PRO A 584 27.81 24.91 -13.62
N TYR A 585 26.76 24.45 -12.92
CA TYR A 585 25.68 23.63 -13.49
C TYR A 585 24.46 24.46 -13.86
N PHE A 586 24.00 24.33 -15.10
CA PHE A 586 22.79 24.96 -15.60
C PHE A 586 21.64 23.94 -15.68
N SER A 587 20.45 24.41 -16.03
CA SER A 587 19.36 23.48 -16.31
C SER A 587 19.77 22.55 -17.47
N TYR A 588 19.50 21.26 -17.34
CA TYR A 588 19.81 20.27 -18.37
C TYR A 588 18.64 19.28 -18.49
N ARG A 589 18.16 19.06 -19.72
CA ARG A 589 17.16 18.01 -19.99
C ARG A 589 17.90 16.76 -20.48
N HIS A 590 17.80 15.68 -19.71
CA HIS A 590 18.54 14.44 -19.95
C HIS A 590 17.82 13.60 -20.99
N SER A 591 17.69 12.29 -20.77
CA SER A 591 16.88 11.44 -21.63
C SER A 591 15.39 11.48 -21.27
N GLU A 592 14.61 10.91 -22.18
CA GLU A 592 13.16 10.78 -22.09
C GLU A 592 12.71 9.47 -22.72
N CYS A 593 11.54 9.01 -22.31
CA CYS A 593 10.95 7.77 -22.78
C CYS A 593 9.49 8.02 -23.16
N SER A 594 9.10 7.60 -24.36
CA SER A 594 7.69 7.58 -24.76
C SER A 594 6.97 6.49 -24.00
N TYR A 595 5.78 6.81 -23.49
CA TYR A 595 4.89 5.88 -22.81
C TYR A 595 3.48 6.45 -22.81
N ASN A 596 2.50 5.68 -23.28
CA ASN A 596 1.11 6.13 -23.33
C ASN A 596 0.38 5.73 -22.04
N PHE A 597 0.29 6.65 -21.09
CA PHE A 597 -0.42 6.44 -19.84
C PHE A 597 -1.92 6.57 -20.06
N ASP A 598 -2.65 5.47 -19.83
CA ASP A 598 -4.09 5.52 -19.55
C ASP A 598 -4.32 6.40 -18.31
N PRO A 599 -5.07 7.52 -18.41
CA PRO A 599 -5.21 8.45 -17.32
C PRO A 599 -5.90 7.87 -16.08
N ASP A 600 -6.74 6.83 -16.25
CA ASP A 600 -7.53 6.27 -15.16
C ASP A 600 -6.90 5.03 -14.52
N ARG A 601 -5.73 4.59 -15.03
CA ARG A 601 -4.95 3.47 -14.52
C ARG A 601 -3.89 3.89 -13.51
N TRP A 602 -3.63 3.03 -12.53
CA TRP A 602 -2.52 3.16 -11.60
C TRP A 602 -1.21 2.69 -12.20
N TYR A 603 -0.14 3.47 -12.01
CA TYR A 603 1.23 3.13 -12.38
C TYR A 603 2.16 3.32 -11.20
N THR A 604 3.21 2.52 -11.14
CA THR A 604 4.31 2.70 -10.17
C THR A 604 5.51 3.28 -10.90
N MET A 605 6.00 4.43 -10.46
CA MET A 605 7.27 4.99 -10.92
C MET A 605 8.37 4.64 -9.92
N THR A 606 9.45 4.02 -10.39
CA THR A 606 10.68 3.79 -9.61
C THR A 606 11.73 4.80 -10.04
N VAL A 607 12.29 5.53 -9.08
CA VAL A 607 13.35 6.52 -9.30
C VAL A 607 14.54 6.20 -8.42
N GLU A 608 15.69 5.95 -9.02
CA GLU A 608 16.91 5.58 -8.32
C GLU A 608 17.94 6.70 -8.43
N PHE A 609 18.48 7.09 -7.29
CA PHE A 609 19.61 8.00 -7.15
C PHE A 609 20.77 7.24 -6.54
N ILE A 610 21.88 7.15 -7.27
CA ILE A 610 23.10 6.51 -6.80
C ILE A 610 24.32 7.22 -7.39
N ASP A 611 25.14 7.80 -6.53
CA ASP A 611 26.23 8.68 -6.97
C ASP A 611 25.73 9.83 -7.86
N ASP A 612 26.25 9.93 -9.08
CA ASP A 612 25.88 10.94 -10.09
C ASP A 612 24.83 10.38 -11.09
N HIS A 613 24.32 9.18 -10.82
CA HIS A 613 23.36 8.48 -11.66
C HIS A 613 21.95 8.67 -11.12
N LEU A 614 21.05 9.04 -12.03
CA LEU A 614 19.62 9.08 -11.80
C LEU A 614 18.92 8.27 -12.90
N VAL A 615 18.08 7.32 -12.52
CA VAL A 615 17.18 6.62 -13.46
C VAL A 615 15.74 6.67 -12.95
N ALA A 616 14.80 6.96 -13.84
CA ALA A 616 13.36 6.90 -13.60
C ALA A 616 12.76 5.88 -14.57
N HIS A 617 11.94 4.95 -14.10
CA HIS A 617 11.39 3.88 -14.92
C HIS A 617 10.04 3.36 -14.40
N ILE A 618 9.18 2.95 -15.33
CA ILE A 618 7.90 2.27 -15.06
C ILE A 618 8.05 0.74 -15.16
N ASP A 619 8.93 0.28 -16.04
CA ASP A 619 9.29 -1.13 -16.25
C ASP A 619 10.74 -1.25 -16.78
N HIS A 620 11.17 -2.47 -17.11
CA HIS A 620 12.55 -2.75 -17.54
C HIS A 620 12.90 -2.19 -18.93
N ASP A 621 11.91 -1.87 -19.78
CA ASP A 621 12.12 -1.36 -21.14
C ASP A 621 11.83 0.15 -21.25
N HIS A 622 10.97 0.70 -20.40
CA HIS A 622 10.59 2.11 -20.39
C HIS A 622 11.31 2.85 -19.26
N LEU A 623 12.44 3.51 -19.60
CA LEU A 623 13.27 4.24 -18.65
C LEU A 623 13.84 5.55 -19.22
N ALA A 624 14.08 6.50 -18.31
CA ALA A 624 14.85 7.70 -18.54
C ALA A 624 16.04 7.71 -17.57
N TYR A 625 17.22 8.05 -18.05
CA TYR A 625 18.46 8.15 -17.29
C TYR A 625 19.17 9.49 -17.46
N ALA A 626 19.88 9.89 -16.41
CA ALA A 626 20.71 11.07 -16.30
C ALA A 626 22.04 10.71 -15.61
N ASN A 627 23.13 11.30 -16.13
CA ASN A 627 24.43 11.34 -15.47
C ASN A 627 24.79 12.81 -15.27
N HIS A 628 24.68 13.31 -14.04
CA HIS A 628 24.91 14.71 -13.76
C HIS A 628 25.66 14.85 -12.42
N PRO A 629 26.91 15.33 -12.42
CA PRO A 629 27.69 15.44 -11.20
C PRO A 629 27.06 16.46 -10.25
N ILE A 630 26.79 16.05 -9.02
CA ILE A 630 26.08 16.86 -8.02
C ILE A 630 27.08 17.33 -6.96
N ILE A 631 27.23 18.65 -6.80
CA ILE A 631 28.02 19.21 -5.69
C ILE A 631 27.14 19.11 -4.44
N ASN A 632 27.50 18.18 -3.56
CA ASN A 632 26.73 17.77 -2.38
C ASN A 632 25.46 16.96 -2.75
N LYS A 633 25.62 15.63 -2.74
CA LYS A 633 24.57 14.65 -3.07
C LYS A 633 23.46 14.58 -2.01
N GLU A 634 23.59 15.30 -0.90
CA GLU A 634 22.55 15.40 0.14
C GLU A 634 21.30 16.12 -0.39
N ARG A 635 20.16 15.46 -0.21
CA ARG A 635 18.83 15.91 -0.64
C ARG A 635 18.04 16.32 0.58
N THR A 636 17.76 17.62 0.66
CA THR A 636 16.99 18.25 1.75
C THR A 636 15.59 18.70 1.31
N TYR A 637 15.17 18.30 0.11
CA TYR A 637 13.91 18.66 -0.50
C TYR A 637 13.27 17.47 -1.21
N PHE A 638 11.97 17.27 -0.99
CA PHE A 638 11.14 16.30 -1.70
C PHE A 638 9.75 16.92 -1.92
N ALA A 639 9.26 16.86 -3.15
CA ALA A 639 7.92 17.31 -3.47
C ALA A 639 7.29 16.58 -4.65
N PHE A 640 5.99 16.37 -4.59
CA PHE A 640 5.18 16.20 -5.80
C PHE A 640 4.56 17.55 -6.19
N GLN A 641 4.56 17.86 -7.48
CA GLN A 641 3.88 19.03 -8.05
C GLN A 641 2.98 18.58 -9.19
N VAL A 642 1.75 19.06 -9.20
CA VAL A 642 0.75 18.77 -10.25
C VAL A 642 0.16 20.07 -10.82
N ASP A 643 -0.26 20.05 -12.08
CA ASP A 643 -1.02 21.14 -12.72
C ASP A 643 -2.42 21.32 -12.13
N ASP A 644 -3.24 22.27 -12.59
CA ASP A 644 -4.52 22.64 -11.96
C ASP A 644 -5.66 21.60 -12.01
N LYS A 645 -5.35 20.34 -12.30
CA LYS A 645 -6.30 19.27 -12.54
C LYS A 645 -6.15 18.11 -11.53
N PRO A 646 -7.23 17.33 -11.32
CA PRO A 646 -7.18 16.11 -10.54
C PRO A 646 -6.03 15.18 -10.94
N ALA A 647 -5.36 14.63 -9.94
CA ALA A 647 -4.40 13.54 -10.00
C ALA A 647 -4.45 12.81 -8.66
N ALA A 648 -4.01 11.55 -8.63
CA ALA A 648 -3.97 10.75 -7.42
C ALA A 648 -2.59 10.13 -7.19
N PHE A 649 -2.24 9.97 -5.92
CA PHE A 649 -1.01 9.32 -5.45
C PHE A 649 -1.32 8.30 -4.37
N ASP A 650 -0.48 7.27 -4.29
CA ASP A 650 -0.42 6.33 -3.18
C ASP A 650 0.98 5.72 -3.05
N ASN A 651 1.23 4.95 -1.98
CA ASN A 651 2.41 4.11 -1.78
C ASN A 651 3.73 4.85 -2.07
N ILE A 652 3.85 6.03 -1.48
CA ILE A 652 5.09 6.82 -1.57
C ILE A 652 6.10 6.10 -0.69
N GLN A 653 7.26 5.72 -1.22
CA GLN A 653 8.35 5.09 -0.50
C GLN A 653 9.66 5.78 -0.83
N ILE A 654 10.47 6.02 0.19
CA ILE A 654 11.86 6.45 0.06
C ILE A 654 12.68 5.45 0.86
N LEU A 655 13.52 4.71 0.16
CA LEU A 655 14.40 3.69 0.70
C LEU A 655 15.83 4.19 0.53
N GLN A 656 16.63 4.16 1.61
CA GLN A 656 18.07 4.31 1.47
C GLN A 656 18.58 3.23 0.52
N ALA A 657 19.52 3.58 -0.36
CA ALA A 657 20.06 2.68 -1.35
C ALA A 657 21.57 2.53 -1.20
N ARG A 658 22.09 1.45 -1.76
CA ARG A 658 23.52 1.31 -2.07
C ARG A 658 23.68 0.88 -3.52
N LYS A 659 24.89 1.01 -4.05
CA LYS A 659 25.24 0.51 -5.38
C LYS A 659 25.00 -1.00 -5.48
N SER A 660 24.33 -1.43 -6.56
CA SER A 660 24.12 -2.85 -6.83
C SER A 660 25.45 -3.58 -7.03
N PRO A 661 25.60 -4.84 -6.60
CA PRO A 661 26.76 -5.67 -6.94
C PRO A 661 26.97 -5.84 -8.46
N LYS A 662 25.91 -5.67 -9.26
CA LYS A 662 25.94 -5.76 -10.74
C LYS A 662 25.92 -4.39 -11.43
N PHE A 663 26.31 -3.33 -10.72
CA PHE A 663 26.17 -1.95 -11.19
C PHE A 663 26.72 -1.71 -12.59
N GLU A 664 27.96 -2.15 -12.88
CA GLU A 664 28.58 -1.91 -14.19
C GLU A 664 27.82 -2.58 -15.33
N SER A 665 27.48 -3.87 -15.20
CA SER A 665 26.70 -4.57 -16.24
C SER A 665 25.30 -3.97 -16.39
N ASN A 666 24.68 -3.58 -15.28
CA ASN A 666 23.36 -2.96 -15.31
C ASN A 666 23.40 -1.58 -15.97
N LEU A 667 24.48 -0.81 -15.75
CA LEU A 667 24.70 0.47 -16.41
C LEU A 667 24.93 0.31 -17.92
N GLU A 668 25.67 -0.70 -18.35
CA GLU A 668 25.82 -1.04 -19.77
C GLU A 668 24.48 -1.42 -20.42
N ASN A 669 23.72 -2.31 -19.77
CA ASN A 669 22.38 -2.70 -20.22
C ASN A 669 21.44 -1.50 -20.29
N LEU A 670 21.46 -0.64 -19.26
CA LEU A 670 20.67 0.58 -19.21
C LEU A 670 20.99 1.51 -20.39
N LYS A 671 22.28 1.70 -20.72
CA LYS A 671 22.71 2.50 -21.87
C LYS A 671 22.21 1.94 -23.20
N SER A 672 22.05 0.62 -23.31
CA SER A 672 21.48 -0.03 -24.50
C SER A 672 19.94 0.13 -24.59
N THR A 673 19.26 0.31 -23.46
CA THR A 673 17.80 0.38 -23.37
C THR A 673 17.25 1.81 -23.49
N ILE A 674 17.98 2.82 -23.01
CA ILE A 674 17.50 4.22 -22.87
C ILE A 674 16.88 4.84 -24.14
N ASN A 675 17.26 4.36 -25.33
CA ASN A 675 16.79 4.88 -26.61
C ASN A 675 15.80 3.94 -27.35
N LYS A 676 15.32 2.87 -26.70
CA LYS A 676 14.36 1.93 -27.33
C LYS A 676 13.00 2.58 -27.62
N HIS A 677 12.57 3.52 -26.78
CA HIS A 677 11.26 4.17 -26.86
C HIS A 677 11.40 5.70 -26.96
N PRO A 678 11.93 6.24 -28.07
CA PRO A 678 12.20 7.67 -28.19
C PRO A 678 10.90 8.48 -28.33
N PHE A 679 10.82 9.64 -27.66
CA PHE A 679 9.73 10.59 -27.86
C PHE A 679 10.04 11.60 -28.97
N LYS A 680 9.16 11.69 -29.97
CA LYS A 680 9.29 12.64 -31.07
C LYS A 680 8.75 14.01 -30.66
N LYS A 681 9.66 14.98 -30.50
CA LYS A 681 9.30 16.35 -30.08
C LYS A 681 8.87 17.22 -31.25
N PRO A 682 8.08 18.27 -31.00
CA PRO A 682 7.96 19.40 -31.92
C PRO A 682 9.32 20.04 -32.16
N LEU A 683 9.60 20.45 -33.40
CA LEU A 683 10.89 21.02 -33.81
C LEU A 683 11.34 22.20 -32.93
N LYS A 684 10.40 23.07 -32.55
CA LYS A 684 10.67 24.20 -31.65
C LYS A 684 11.16 23.75 -30.28
N GLU A 685 10.53 22.71 -29.71
CA GLU A 685 10.91 22.20 -28.39
C GLU A 685 12.28 21.52 -28.45
N GLU A 686 12.53 20.74 -29.50
CA GLU A 686 13.85 20.12 -29.72
C GLU A 686 14.96 21.16 -29.85
N TYR A 687 14.73 22.23 -30.61
CA TYR A 687 15.65 23.37 -30.73
C TYR A 687 15.95 24.02 -29.36
N GLU A 688 14.92 24.36 -28.57
CA GLU A 688 15.12 25.01 -27.27
C GLU A 688 15.84 24.10 -26.27
N ILE A 689 15.50 22.81 -26.24
CA ILE A 689 16.18 21.83 -25.39
C ILE A 689 17.65 21.70 -25.78
N ARG A 690 17.94 21.53 -27.07
CA ARG A 690 19.32 21.39 -27.55
C ARG A 690 20.14 22.64 -27.25
N LYS A 691 19.53 23.82 -27.39
CA LYS A 691 20.17 25.10 -27.05
C LYS A 691 20.53 25.19 -25.56
N ILE A 692 19.62 24.79 -24.67
CA ILE A 692 19.85 24.76 -23.21
C ILE A 692 20.96 23.77 -22.86
N ASN A 693 20.91 22.55 -23.41
CA ASN A 693 21.90 21.52 -23.13
C ASN A 693 23.29 21.91 -23.68
N ALA A 694 23.36 22.51 -24.87
CA ALA A 694 24.61 23.01 -25.43
C ALA A 694 25.21 24.12 -24.55
N HIS A 695 24.37 25.05 -24.07
CA HIS A 695 24.81 26.10 -23.15
C HIS A 695 25.51 25.52 -21.91
N GLU A 696 24.88 24.55 -21.25
CA GLU A 696 25.47 23.88 -20.09
C GLU A 696 26.76 23.13 -20.44
N TRP A 697 26.73 22.34 -21.51
CA TRP A 697 27.83 21.45 -21.89
C TRP A 697 29.10 22.24 -22.20
N PHE A 698 28.96 23.31 -23.00
CA PHE A 698 30.06 24.20 -23.36
C PHE A 698 30.52 25.05 -22.18
N TYR A 699 29.62 25.50 -21.29
CA TYR A 699 30.02 26.28 -20.12
C TYR A 699 30.95 25.50 -19.20
N GLN A 700 30.71 24.21 -19.03
CA GLN A 700 31.56 23.35 -18.21
C GLN A 700 32.90 23.02 -18.86
N ARG A 701 32.91 22.82 -20.17
CA ARG A 701 34.05 22.21 -20.86
C ARG A 701 34.91 23.20 -21.65
N GLN A 702 34.39 24.39 -21.96
CA GLN A 702 35.05 25.36 -22.82
C GLN A 702 35.19 26.70 -22.12
N GLU A 703 36.44 27.09 -21.83
CA GLU A 703 36.79 28.37 -21.20
C GLU A 703 36.35 29.57 -22.06
N GLY A 704 36.51 29.47 -23.38
CA GLY A 704 36.08 30.50 -24.33
C GLY A 704 34.58 30.80 -24.23
N TYR A 705 33.75 29.77 -24.14
CA TYR A 705 32.30 29.95 -23.97
C TYR A 705 31.96 30.53 -22.60
N ARG A 706 32.58 30.02 -21.53
CA ARG A 706 32.38 30.50 -20.16
C ARG A 706 32.67 32.00 -20.03
N SER A 707 33.73 32.48 -20.67
CA SER A 707 34.07 33.90 -20.72
C SER A 707 32.99 34.76 -21.38
N LEU A 708 32.38 34.28 -22.46
CA LEU A 708 31.26 34.95 -23.12
C LEU A 708 30.02 35.03 -22.22
N VAL A 709 29.70 33.94 -21.52
CA VAL A 709 28.57 33.91 -20.56
C VAL A 709 28.81 34.89 -19.42
N LYS A 710 30.00 34.87 -18.82
CA LYS A 710 30.39 35.81 -17.75
C LYS A 710 30.25 37.26 -18.21
N LYS A 711 30.63 37.57 -19.46
CA LYS A 711 30.51 38.92 -20.00
C LYS A 711 29.05 39.39 -20.08
N VAL A 712 28.13 38.51 -20.46
CA VAL A 712 26.68 38.81 -20.47
C VAL A 712 26.16 39.03 -19.06
N GLU A 713 26.55 38.18 -18.10
CA GLU A 713 26.15 38.30 -16.69
C GLU A 713 26.66 39.61 -16.06
N GLU A 714 27.91 39.99 -16.30
CA GLU A 714 28.49 41.28 -15.86
C GLU A 714 27.70 42.48 -16.40
N LEU A 715 27.30 42.44 -17.68
CA LEU A 715 26.53 43.51 -18.31
C LEU A 715 25.08 43.57 -17.79
N ASP A 716 24.44 42.43 -17.55
CA ASP A 716 23.10 42.37 -16.96
C ASP A 716 23.11 42.84 -15.49
N GLN A 717 24.17 42.52 -14.73
CA GLN A 717 24.37 43.04 -13.38
C GLN A 717 24.61 44.56 -13.37
N ASN A 718 25.45 45.07 -14.28
CA ASN A 718 25.69 46.52 -14.43
C ASN A 718 24.39 47.28 -14.75
N ARG A 719 23.55 46.74 -15.63
CA ARG A 719 22.21 47.30 -15.90
C ARG A 719 21.33 47.32 -14.66
N LYS A 720 21.34 46.25 -13.86
CA LYS A 720 20.55 46.15 -12.62
C LYS A 720 21.01 47.17 -11.57
N GLU A 721 22.32 47.39 -11.46
CA GLU A 721 22.91 48.35 -10.51
C GLU A 721 22.64 49.80 -10.92
N ARG A 722 22.77 50.14 -12.21
CA ARG A 722 22.57 51.50 -12.70
C ARG A 722 21.10 51.89 -12.86
N PHE A 723 20.23 50.94 -13.16
CA PHE A 723 18.79 51.19 -13.35
C PHE A 723 17.92 50.28 -12.45
N PRO A 724 18.06 50.36 -11.13
CA PRO A 724 17.46 49.41 -10.19
C PRO A 724 15.93 49.51 -10.11
N SER A 725 15.31 50.62 -10.55
CA SER A 725 13.84 50.73 -10.64
C SER A 725 13.27 49.98 -11.84
N ALA A 726 13.99 49.94 -12.96
CA ALA A 726 13.59 49.25 -14.18
C ALA A 726 13.88 47.73 -14.16
N PHE A 727 14.94 47.31 -13.46
CA PHE A 727 15.42 45.91 -13.45
C PHE A 727 15.25 45.16 -12.12
N ARG A 728 14.53 45.74 -11.16
CA ARG A 728 14.16 45.00 -9.94
C ARG A 728 13.31 43.78 -10.28
N SER A 729 13.59 42.67 -9.62
CA SER A 729 12.82 41.44 -9.79
C SER A 729 11.46 41.52 -9.11
N HIS A 730 10.50 40.75 -9.61
CA HIS A 730 9.17 40.59 -9.01
C HIS A 730 9.27 40.15 -7.53
N LYS A 731 10.22 39.25 -7.23
CA LYS A 731 10.49 38.74 -5.87
C LYS A 731 10.98 39.82 -4.92
N GLU A 732 11.87 40.70 -5.35
CA GLU A 732 12.37 41.82 -4.55
C GLU A 732 11.25 42.82 -4.22
N ILE A 733 10.32 43.07 -5.15
CA ILE A 733 9.17 43.94 -4.92
C ILE A 733 8.20 43.31 -3.90
N LYS A 734 7.87 42.01 -4.05
CA LYS A 734 7.06 41.29 -3.06
C LYS A 734 7.71 41.23 -1.67
N LYS A 735 9.04 41.08 -1.59
CA LYS A 735 9.78 41.08 -0.31
C LYS A 735 9.62 42.42 0.43
N LYS A 736 9.64 43.54 -0.29
CA LYS A 736 9.39 44.87 0.30
C LYS A 736 7.95 45.04 0.76
N ALA A 737 6.97 44.59 -0.03
CA ALA A 737 5.56 44.61 0.39
C ALA A 737 5.33 43.76 1.66
N LEU A 738 5.96 42.59 1.76
CA LEU A 738 5.89 41.74 2.95
C LEU A 738 6.55 42.38 4.18
N ALA A 739 7.71 43.02 4.00
CA ALA A 739 8.36 43.77 5.07
C ALA A 739 7.47 44.90 5.59
N LEU A 740 6.84 45.65 4.68
CA LEU A 740 5.89 46.71 5.02
C LEU A 740 4.67 46.16 5.78
N ARG A 741 4.12 44.99 5.42
CA ARG A 741 3.04 44.36 6.20
C ARG A 741 3.46 44.06 7.65
N LYS A 742 4.69 43.58 7.85
CA LYS A 742 5.21 43.27 9.19
C LYS A 742 5.37 44.55 10.03
N GLU A 743 5.87 45.61 9.41
CA GLU A 743 6.03 46.94 10.02
C GLU A 743 4.67 47.56 10.38
N LEU A 744 3.73 47.62 9.43
CA LEU A 744 2.36 48.11 9.66
C LEU A 744 1.63 47.30 10.75
N ASN A 745 1.81 45.98 10.78
CA ASN A 745 1.24 45.15 11.83
C ASN A 745 1.84 45.42 13.22
N LYS A 746 3.05 45.99 13.29
CA LYS A 746 3.68 46.37 14.56
C LYS A 746 3.23 47.77 14.99
N GLU A 747 3.17 48.72 14.06
CA GLU A 747 3.16 50.15 14.36
C GLU A 747 1.84 50.87 14.05
N ASP A 748 0.99 50.35 13.14
CA ASP A 748 -0.24 51.03 12.71
C ASP A 748 -1.50 50.41 13.35
N PRO A 749 -2.19 51.12 14.26
CA PRO A 749 -3.42 50.63 14.91
C PRO A 749 -4.57 50.38 13.93
N LYS A 750 -4.71 51.20 12.89
CA LYS A 750 -5.77 51.06 11.87
C LYS A 750 -5.51 49.83 10.99
N TYR A 751 -4.25 49.54 10.68
CA TYR A 751 -3.87 48.31 9.99
C TYR A 751 -4.23 47.07 10.83
N LYS A 752 -3.88 47.07 12.13
CA LYS A 752 -4.23 45.99 13.06
C LYS A 752 -5.74 45.77 13.14
N GLU A 753 -6.52 46.83 13.23
CA GLU A 753 -7.98 46.75 13.29
C GLU A 753 -8.58 46.11 12.02
N LEU A 754 -8.16 46.58 10.85
CA LEU A 754 -8.61 46.03 9.57
C LEU A 754 -8.16 44.58 9.37
N LEU A 755 -6.92 44.24 9.76
CA LEU A 755 -6.43 42.87 9.75
C LEU A 755 -7.24 41.96 10.70
N GLN A 756 -7.54 42.43 11.92
CA GLN A 756 -8.39 41.70 12.86
C GLN A 756 -9.81 41.50 12.33
N ALA A 757 -10.36 42.44 11.55
CA ALA A 757 -11.64 42.24 10.87
C ALA A 757 -11.61 41.05 9.89
N THR A 758 -10.51 40.88 9.14
CA THR A 758 -10.33 39.69 8.29
C THR A 758 -10.24 38.40 9.12
N HIS A 759 -9.56 38.43 10.27
CA HIS A 759 -9.46 37.28 11.17
C HIS A 759 -10.81 36.92 11.78
N ARG A 760 -11.63 37.92 12.16
CA ARG A 760 -13.00 37.70 12.64
C ARG A 760 -13.88 37.04 11.57
N ALA A 761 -13.80 37.51 10.32
CA ALA A 761 -14.54 36.90 9.22
C ALA A 761 -14.12 35.44 8.97
N LYS A 762 -12.81 35.13 9.02
CA LYS A 762 -12.30 33.74 8.93
C LYS A 762 -12.83 32.84 10.05
N ARG A 763 -12.86 33.34 11.29
CA ARG A 763 -13.43 32.61 12.43
C ARG A 763 -14.93 32.39 12.31
N ALA A 764 -15.67 33.35 11.75
CA ALA A 764 -17.11 33.18 11.50
C ALA A 764 -17.39 32.08 10.46
N ILE A 765 -16.55 31.98 9.42
CA ILE A 765 -16.62 30.87 8.45
C ILE A 765 -16.36 29.53 9.15
N GLU A 766 -15.31 29.46 9.97
CA GLU A 766 -14.98 28.23 10.71
C GLU A 766 -16.09 27.82 11.69
N ALA A 767 -16.63 28.78 12.45
CA ALA A 767 -17.75 28.55 13.37
C ALA A 767 -19.00 28.03 12.63
N TYR A 768 -19.33 28.61 11.47
CA TYR A 768 -20.43 28.12 10.64
C TYR A 768 -20.23 26.67 10.19
N LEU A 769 -19.00 26.30 9.79
CA LEU A 769 -18.71 24.92 9.36
C LEU A 769 -18.83 23.92 10.50
N ILE A 770 -18.34 24.29 11.70
CA ILE A 770 -18.48 23.50 12.93
C ILE A 770 -19.95 23.36 13.33
N GLU A 771 -20.74 24.43 13.23
CA GLU A 771 -22.18 24.38 13.54
C GLU A 771 -22.92 23.40 12.63
N GLN A 772 -22.53 23.31 11.36
CA GLN A 772 -23.13 22.35 10.42
C GLN A 772 -22.62 20.91 10.62
N ASN A 773 -21.50 20.70 11.33
CA ASN A 773 -20.82 19.40 11.51
C ASN A 773 -20.17 19.37 12.92
N PRO A 774 -20.97 19.25 13.99
CA PRO A 774 -20.52 19.43 15.37
C PRO A 774 -19.41 18.48 15.81
N GLU A 775 -19.36 17.28 15.23
CA GLU A 775 -18.37 16.24 15.50
C GLU A 775 -16.91 16.69 15.26
N VAL A 776 -16.70 17.71 14.42
CA VAL A 776 -15.37 18.25 14.13
C VAL A 776 -14.78 19.02 15.31
N SER A 777 -15.61 19.54 16.22
CA SER A 777 -15.15 20.30 17.38
C SER A 777 -14.33 19.47 18.38
N ASP A 778 -14.56 18.16 18.41
CA ASP A 778 -13.88 17.21 19.31
C ASP A 778 -12.60 16.62 18.70
N TYR A 779 -12.22 17.04 17.48
CA TYR A 779 -11.06 16.49 16.80
C TYR A 779 -9.75 17.01 17.43
N PRO A 780 -8.71 16.16 17.54
CA PRO A 780 -7.36 16.62 17.87
C PRO A 780 -6.92 17.72 16.89
N ASN A 781 -6.12 18.70 17.37
CA ASN A 781 -5.68 19.87 16.58
C ASN A 781 -5.13 19.51 15.18
N SER A 782 -4.46 18.36 15.03
CA SER A 782 -3.94 17.84 13.76
C SER A 782 -5.05 17.50 12.75
N ARG A 783 -6.18 16.94 13.22
CA ARG A 783 -7.34 16.57 12.39
C ARG A 783 -8.36 17.70 12.21
N HIS A 784 -8.47 18.60 13.21
CA HIS A 784 -9.42 19.72 13.18
C HIS A 784 -9.27 20.58 11.94
N LYS A 785 -8.04 21.02 11.62
CA LYS A 785 -7.80 21.93 10.49
C LYS A 785 -8.10 21.30 9.12
N ALA A 786 -7.79 20.01 8.95
CA ALA A 786 -8.10 19.27 7.73
C ALA A 786 -9.62 19.07 7.57
N ALA A 787 -10.31 18.73 8.66
CA ALA A 787 -11.76 18.59 8.67
C ALA A 787 -12.48 19.91 8.33
N ILE A 788 -12.06 21.04 8.90
CA ILE A 788 -12.61 22.36 8.55
C ILE A 788 -12.41 22.68 7.07
N GLU A 789 -11.25 22.36 6.49
CA GLU A 789 -10.98 22.61 5.06
C GLU A 789 -11.84 21.71 4.17
N LYS A 790 -12.02 20.44 4.52
CA LYS A 790 -12.92 19.51 3.83
C LYS A 790 -14.38 20.02 3.83
N LEU A 791 -14.83 20.56 4.96
CA LEU A 791 -16.16 21.14 5.07
C LEU A 791 -16.33 22.38 4.19
N ARG A 792 -15.29 23.20 4.00
CA ARG A 792 -15.35 24.34 3.07
C ARG A 792 -15.76 23.90 1.67
N SER A 793 -15.17 22.83 1.17
CA SER A 793 -15.47 22.27 -0.16
C SER A 793 -16.90 21.74 -0.26
N LYS A 794 -17.40 21.09 0.81
CA LYS A 794 -18.77 20.54 0.86
C LYS A 794 -19.85 21.63 0.91
N HIS A 795 -19.54 22.78 1.50
CA HIS A 795 -20.48 23.89 1.69
C HIS A 795 -20.32 25.02 0.67
N LEU A 796 -19.54 24.83 -0.41
CA LEU A 796 -19.30 25.86 -1.44
C LEU A 796 -20.60 26.45 -1.99
N ASP A 797 -21.67 25.65 -2.10
CA ASP A 797 -22.97 26.09 -2.62
C ASP A 797 -23.97 26.60 -1.59
N SER A 798 -23.63 26.50 -0.30
CA SER A 798 -24.48 27.04 0.78
C SER A 798 -24.59 28.57 0.70
N ILE A 799 -25.84 29.07 0.80
CA ILE A 799 -26.12 30.51 0.85
C ILE A 799 -25.45 31.15 2.08
N GLY A 800 -25.47 30.46 3.23
CA GLY A 800 -24.84 30.93 4.47
C GLY A 800 -23.32 31.04 4.33
N TYR A 801 -22.70 30.03 3.72
CA TYR A 801 -21.27 30.02 3.45
C TYR A 801 -20.87 31.13 2.46
N LYS A 802 -21.59 31.28 1.34
CA LYS A 802 -21.36 32.35 0.34
C LYS A 802 -21.42 33.75 0.97
N LYS A 803 -22.35 34.01 1.88
CA LYS A 803 -22.45 35.30 2.58
C LYS A 803 -21.24 35.59 3.47
N LEU A 804 -20.72 34.57 4.16
CA LEU A 804 -19.53 34.71 5.01
C LEU A 804 -18.26 34.90 4.20
N ILE A 805 -18.14 34.23 3.04
CA ILE A 805 -17.05 34.46 2.08
C ILE A 805 -17.10 35.90 1.56
N LEU A 806 -18.27 36.41 1.16
CA LEU A 806 -18.42 37.82 0.74
C LEU A 806 -18.02 38.81 1.85
N ALA A 807 -18.32 38.50 3.12
CA ALA A 807 -17.89 39.31 4.25
C ALA A 807 -16.36 39.30 4.44
N LEU A 808 -15.71 38.14 4.27
CA LEU A 808 -14.26 38.03 4.28
C LEU A 808 -13.63 38.82 3.12
N GLU A 809 -14.17 38.67 1.90
CA GLU A 809 -13.71 39.43 0.73
C GLU A 809 -13.86 40.94 0.92
N PHE A 810 -14.96 41.40 1.51
CA PHE A 810 -15.17 42.81 1.80
C PHE A 810 -14.15 43.33 2.83
N ALA A 811 -13.92 42.58 3.92
CA ALA A 811 -12.92 42.93 4.92
C ALA A 811 -11.50 42.98 4.31
N GLN A 812 -11.17 42.00 3.45
CA GLN A 812 -9.90 41.94 2.74
C GLN A 812 -9.73 43.12 1.78
N LYS A 813 -10.74 43.45 0.96
CA LYS A 813 -10.73 44.61 0.05
C LYS A 813 -10.56 45.94 0.81
N LYS A 814 -11.17 46.07 2.00
CA LYS A 814 -11.02 47.26 2.85
C LYS A 814 -9.58 47.42 3.35
N LEU A 815 -8.94 46.32 3.74
CA LEU A 815 -7.53 46.30 4.13
C LEU A 815 -6.60 46.65 2.96
N GLU A 816 -6.80 46.01 1.81
CA GLU A 816 -5.99 46.23 0.60
C GLU A 816 -6.11 47.67 0.08
N LYS A 817 -7.33 48.24 0.06
CA LYS A 817 -7.58 49.63 -0.33
C LYS A 817 -6.93 50.64 0.62
N ALA A 818 -6.88 50.34 1.92
CA ALA A 818 -6.26 51.22 2.91
C ALA A 818 -4.72 51.20 2.81
N TYR A 819 -4.13 50.09 2.36
CA TYR A 819 -2.68 49.89 2.30
C TYR A 819 -2.21 49.32 0.95
N PRO A 820 -2.43 50.02 -0.18
CA PRO A 820 -2.18 49.47 -1.51
C PRO A 820 -0.70 49.07 -1.73
N ARG A 821 0.25 49.81 -1.12
CA ARG A 821 1.69 49.48 -1.19
C ARG A 821 2.07 48.20 -0.46
N ALA A 822 1.26 47.77 0.52
CA ALA A 822 1.45 46.51 1.22
C ALA A 822 0.81 45.35 0.45
N PHE A 823 -0.16 45.61 -0.43
CA PHE A 823 -0.94 44.60 -1.16
C PHE A 823 -0.91 44.85 -2.66
N ILE A 824 0.28 44.76 -3.25
CA ILE A 824 0.49 44.94 -4.70
C ILE A 824 0.23 43.62 -5.42
N SER A 825 -0.61 43.65 -6.44
CA SER A 825 -0.91 42.53 -7.34
C SER A 825 0.24 42.25 -8.32
N ASP A 826 0.23 41.07 -8.95
CA ASP A 826 1.24 40.71 -9.95
C ASP A 826 1.16 41.60 -11.20
N GLU A 827 -0.03 42.05 -11.55
CA GLU A 827 -0.33 42.92 -12.68
C GLU A 827 0.18 44.34 -12.43
N GLU A 828 -0.07 44.91 -11.25
CA GLU A 828 0.49 46.22 -10.86
C GLU A 828 2.02 46.20 -10.84
N ILE A 829 2.65 45.09 -10.41
CA ILE A 829 4.10 44.94 -10.48
C ILE A 829 4.57 44.92 -11.94
N LYS A 830 3.89 44.20 -12.84
CA LYS A 830 4.22 44.18 -14.27
C LYS A 830 4.09 45.56 -14.90
N GLU A 831 3.01 46.28 -14.63
CA GLU A 831 2.77 47.62 -15.17
C GLU A 831 3.78 48.64 -14.66
N SER A 832 4.05 48.64 -13.36
CA SER A 832 5.07 49.51 -12.75
C SER A 832 6.45 49.26 -13.37
N ARG A 833 6.85 48.00 -13.51
CA ARG A 833 8.12 47.64 -14.17
C ARG A 833 8.15 48.06 -15.64
N LYS A 834 7.05 47.89 -16.37
CA LYS A 834 6.93 48.32 -17.77
C LYS A 834 7.07 49.84 -17.90
N ALA A 835 6.45 50.60 -16.99
CA ALA A 835 6.55 52.06 -16.93
C ALA A 835 7.99 52.52 -16.63
N GLU A 836 8.64 51.95 -15.61
CA GLU A 836 10.03 52.25 -15.28
C GLU A 836 10.99 51.87 -16.42
N HIS A 837 10.75 50.74 -17.08
CA HIS A 837 11.54 50.34 -18.25
C HIS A 837 11.36 51.32 -19.43
N ASN A 838 10.17 51.86 -19.63
CA ASN A 838 9.93 52.87 -20.67
C ASN A 838 10.63 54.21 -20.37
N LYS A 839 10.76 54.60 -19.09
CA LYS A 839 11.47 55.82 -18.70
C LYS A 839 12.96 55.76 -19.04
N VAL A 840 13.61 54.60 -18.86
CA VAL A 840 15.05 54.44 -19.12
C VAL A 840 15.39 54.23 -20.59
N LYS A 841 14.41 53.93 -21.47
CA LYS A 841 14.65 53.70 -22.91
C LYS A 841 15.30 54.88 -23.64
N GLY A 842 15.06 56.11 -23.17
CA GLY A 842 15.62 57.33 -23.75
C GLY A 842 17.06 57.63 -23.33
N ASP A 843 17.51 57.02 -22.22
CA ASP A 843 18.81 57.28 -21.61
C ASP A 843 19.96 56.75 -22.49
N LEU A 844 20.96 57.61 -22.74
CA LEU A 844 22.11 57.28 -23.60
C LEU A 844 22.93 56.12 -23.04
N LEU A 845 23.17 56.13 -21.73
CA LEU A 845 23.94 55.13 -21.04
C LEU A 845 23.22 53.78 -21.00
N TYR A 846 21.88 53.81 -20.89
CA TYR A 846 21.05 52.62 -21.05
C TYR A 846 21.18 52.02 -22.46
N LYS A 847 21.12 52.85 -23.51
CA LYS A 847 21.25 52.39 -24.91
C LYS A 847 22.61 51.75 -25.18
N GLU A 848 23.68 52.35 -24.67
CA GLU A 848 25.05 51.81 -24.78
C GLU A 848 25.19 50.45 -24.08
N LEU A 849 24.73 50.34 -22.84
CA LEU A 849 24.74 49.08 -22.10
C LEU A 849 23.86 48.01 -22.76
N GLN A 850 22.70 48.40 -23.29
CA GLN A 850 21.81 47.50 -24.00
C GLN A 850 22.46 46.99 -25.30
N LYS A 851 23.16 47.86 -26.06
CA LYS A 851 23.90 47.47 -27.25
C LYS A 851 25.04 46.51 -26.92
N ALA A 852 25.89 46.86 -25.95
CA ALA A 852 26.99 46.02 -25.51
C ALA A 852 26.51 44.63 -25.04
N ARG A 853 25.40 44.60 -24.29
CA ARG A 853 24.76 43.35 -23.85
C ARG A 853 24.20 42.54 -25.00
N SER A 854 23.55 43.19 -25.97
CA SER A 854 23.04 42.54 -27.18
C SER A 854 24.17 41.94 -28.03
N ASP A 855 25.29 42.63 -28.19
CA ASP A 855 26.44 42.14 -28.95
C ASP A 855 27.15 40.98 -28.23
N ALA A 856 27.31 41.06 -26.91
CA ALA A 856 27.83 39.95 -26.09
C ALA A 856 26.92 38.70 -26.15
N TYR A 857 25.60 38.89 -26.10
CA TYR A 857 24.64 37.80 -26.22
C TYR A 857 24.67 37.15 -27.62
N ARG A 858 24.82 37.94 -28.69
CA ARG A 858 24.99 37.41 -30.05
C ARG A 858 26.28 36.61 -30.19
N ALA A 859 27.38 37.08 -29.61
CA ALA A 859 28.64 36.34 -29.61
C ALA A 859 28.49 34.99 -28.88
N GLN A 860 27.82 34.99 -27.73
CA GLN A 860 27.47 33.78 -26.99
C GLN A 860 26.60 32.83 -27.84
N GLU A 861 25.52 33.31 -28.47
CA GLU A 861 24.66 32.47 -29.32
C GLU A 861 25.39 31.93 -30.54
N ASN A 862 26.18 32.76 -31.22
CA ASN A 862 26.96 32.35 -32.39
C ASN A 862 27.97 31.26 -32.03
N TYR A 863 28.60 31.34 -30.84
CA TYR A 863 29.48 30.28 -30.36
C TYR A 863 28.74 28.93 -30.30
N LEU A 864 27.51 28.90 -29.79
CA LEU A 864 26.73 27.66 -29.73
C LEU A 864 26.45 27.11 -31.13
N PHE A 865 26.02 27.96 -32.07
CA PHE A 865 25.69 27.50 -33.43
C PHE A 865 26.91 27.05 -34.23
N ILE A 866 28.08 27.67 -34.01
CA ILE A 866 29.33 27.27 -34.68
C ILE A 866 29.81 25.92 -34.16
N ASN A 867 29.68 25.66 -32.86
CA ASN A 867 30.25 24.48 -32.21
C ASN A 867 29.26 23.31 -32.04
N ASP A 868 27.97 23.51 -32.30
CA ASP A 868 26.94 22.47 -32.33
C ASP A 868 26.21 22.46 -33.69
N PRO A 869 26.68 21.64 -34.65
CA PRO A 869 26.09 21.58 -35.99
C PRO A 869 24.61 21.19 -35.99
N LYS A 870 24.19 20.33 -35.05
CA LYS A 870 22.79 19.89 -34.97
C LYS A 870 21.89 21.03 -34.48
N LEU A 871 22.37 21.83 -33.52
CA LEU A 871 21.65 23.02 -33.08
C LEU A 871 21.52 24.05 -34.21
N ALA A 872 22.55 24.21 -35.06
CA ALA A 872 22.48 25.09 -36.22
C ALA A 872 21.46 24.59 -37.26
N GLU A 873 21.43 23.30 -37.55
CA GLU A 873 20.44 22.65 -38.43
C GLU A 873 19.01 22.87 -37.89
N LEU A 874 18.77 22.61 -36.60
CA LEU A 874 17.47 22.82 -35.96
C LEU A 874 17.02 24.29 -36.03
N LYS A 875 17.95 25.24 -35.89
CA LYS A 875 17.66 26.67 -36.05
C LYS A 875 17.17 26.98 -37.46
N GLN A 876 17.84 26.44 -38.48
CA GLN A 876 17.49 26.65 -39.88
C GLN A 876 16.11 26.06 -40.19
N LEU A 877 15.88 24.79 -39.84
CA LEU A 877 14.60 24.12 -40.03
C LEU A 877 13.46 24.85 -39.30
N PHE A 878 13.74 25.40 -38.11
CA PHE A 878 12.75 26.18 -37.36
C PHE A 878 12.48 27.55 -37.98
N SER A 879 13.46 28.17 -38.64
CA SER A 879 13.26 29.43 -39.38
C SER A 879 12.54 29.24 -40.71
N GLU A 880 12.65 28.07 -41.35
CA GLU A 880 11.99 27.74 -42.62
C GLU A 880 10.53 27.29 -42.44
N ASN A 881 10.15 26.80 -41.25
CA ASN A 881 8.78 26.39 -40.91
C ASN A 881 7.96 27.47 -40.16
N LYS A 882 8.46 28.71 -40.08
CA LYS A 882 7.76 29.89 -39.53
C LYS A 882 7.19 30.72 -40.66
#